data_AF-A0A397I505-F1
#
_entry.id   AF-A0A397I505-F1
#
_cell.length_a   1.000
_cell.length_b   1.000
_cell.length_c   1.000
_cell.angle_alpha   90.00
_cell.angle_beta   90.00
_cell.angle_gamma   90.00
#
_symmetry.space_group_name_H-M   'P 1'
#
loop_
_entity.id
_entity.type
_entity.pdbx_description
1 polymer ?
#
loop_
_entity_poly.entity_id
_entity_poly.type
_entity_poly.pdbx_seq_one_letter_code
_entity_poly.pdbx_strand_id
1 'polypeptide(L)'
;MNMGMEQQKMKRKHFSDKEKAFHWYKKSAERRYNIGQNNLGRCYKYGIGTTKDKEKAFQWYLKSAETGDCYGQNYLGRCYEYGDGTTKDEAKAFQWYKKSAEGGYNIGQNKLGHCYKSGIGTTKDEAKAFHWYKKSAERGDGYGQNNLGRCYQYGIGITKNEEKAFQWYKKSAEGRNIYGQNNLGYCYEYGDGTTKDEEKAFQWYKKSSEMEDSYGQNNLGRCYENGIGATKDEAKAFQWYKKSAEGRYNIGQNNLGRCYENGIGTAKDNDKAFQWYFKLAEGRDSFGQNNLGRCYENGIGTTKDEAKAFQWYLKSAETGDCYGQNYLGRCYEYGDGTTKDEEKAFQWYKKSAKGGYNIGQNNLGRCYENGIGTTKDESKAFLWYLKLAETGDSYGQNILGRCYEYGDGTTKDEEKAFQWYKKSAKGGYNIGQNNLGRCYEYGYGTTKDKEKAFHWYKKSAEGGYNIGQNNLGRCYEYGIGTTKDKEKVFQWYLKSAETGNCYGQNYLGRCYEYGDGTTKDEAKAFQWYKKSAEGGYNIGQNKLGRCYESGIGTTKDEAKAFHWYKKSAERGDGYGQNNLGHCYQYGIGITKNEEKAFQWYKKSAEGGNINGQNNLGYCHENGVGTTEDEEKAFQWYFKSAEGGYSIGQNNFGRCYENGIGTTKDKEKAFQWYLKSAETGDSYGQNILGHCYEYGNGTTKDNEKAFRYKKSAEGGESYGQNNLGRCYQYGIGTTKDERKSIQWYKKSAEGGNIYGQSSIESLYRNENVIPKSIQGTKNNDSYQNSGASGNYEIDKIIHMTQLDENAKEWEIWRWIDYSKFKNIEYIAEGGFGSVWKAEWTNMPEESFEFYNSNQVALKKLKNSQKISSEFLKELNANFQCRDKYVLPILGITQDSITKEYAIVLRYMKNGNLLNFLKQKQNNSLPWIERLWFLNSFIQGLKVIHGKGFVHRDLHPGNLMITEALDNNSKFIRLGDLGLCRPASEIISSGIYGVLPYIAPEVINNNQCTQASDIYSVGIIMWVISTGKIPFEGKSYGPALAVAIFNGSRPEIIKGTPQCYVDLMEKCWHNNPSERPSAETIFYASEKWIRNLCYHKKSENALMFLNANQEMQNIDSESLSNETTYSKTLLISQYLRQHSYEIQMINN
;
A
#
# COMPACT_ATOMS: atom_id res chain seq x y z
N MET A 1 12.77 -42.05 60.60
CA MET A 1 12.91 -41.58 61.99
C MET A 1 14.37 -41.36 62.45
N ASN A 2 15.39 -42.04 61.89
CA ASN A 2 16.78 -41.90 62.38
C ASN A 2 17.53 -40.60 61.96
N MET A 3 17.23 -39.98 60.81
CA MET A 3 17.86 -38.68 60.42
C MET A 3 17.40 -37.49 61.28
N GLY A 4 16.19 -37.53 61.83
CA GLY A 4 15.66 -36.47 62.71
C GLY A 4 16.34 -36.44 64.08
N MET A 5 16.74 -37.61 64.60
CA MET A 5 17.46 -37.73 65.88
C MET A 5 18.93 -37.31 65.77
N GLU A 6 19.60 -37.55 64.64
CA GLU A 6 20.98 -37.08 64.41
C GLU A 6 21.04 -35.56 64.20
N GLN A 7 20.10 -34.95 63.49
CA GLN A 7 20.02 -33.48 63.38
C GLN A 7 19.68 -32.82 64.73
N GLN A 8 18.82 -33.43 65.56
CA GLN A 8 18.57 -32.94 66.92
C GLN A 8 19.78 -33.13 67.85
N LYS A 9 20.52 -34.24 67.75
CA LYS A 9 21.78 -34.46 68.50
C LYS A 9 22.88 -33.49 68.05
N MET A 10 23.04 -33.23 66.75
CA MET A 10 23.98 -32.23 66.24
C MET A 10 23.58 -30.80 66.63
N LYS A 11 22.29 -30.43 66.53
CA LYS A 11 21.81 -29.12 67.01
C LYS A 11 22.02 -28.95 68.50
N ARG A 12 21.73 -29.96 69.33
CA ARG A 12 21.99 -29.92 70.79
C ARG A 12 23.48 -29.85 71.11
N LYS A 13 24.34 -30.60 70.41
CA LYS A 13 25.80 -30.56 70.59
C LYS A 13 26.39 -29.20 70.19
N HIS A 14 25.92 -28.63 69.08
CA HIS A 14 26.36 -27.32 68.58
C HIS A 14 25.85 -26.14 69.44
N PHE A 15 24.66 -26.25 70.04
CA PHE A 15 24.19 -25.31 71.07
C PHE A 15 25.04 -25.40 72.35
N SER A 16 25.32 -26.62 72.82
CA SER A 16 26.19 -26.88 73.98
C SER A 16 27.58 -26.24 73.83
N ASP A 17 28.16 -26.28 72.63
CA ASP A 17 29.51 -25.75 72.40
C ASP A 17 29.55 -24.20 72.35
N LYS A 18 28.48 -23.56 71.87
CA LYS A 18 28.36 -22.09 71.88
C LYS A 18 28.14 -21.55 73.29
N GLU A 19 27.35 -22.22 74.10
CA GLU A 19 27.15 -21.86 75.52
C GLU A 19 28.43 -22.06 76.34
N LYS A 20 29.20 -23.13 76.07
CA LYS A 20 30.53 -23.32 76.66
C LYS A 20 31.52 -22.23 76.25
N ALA A 21 31.56 -21.87 74.97
CA ALA A 21 32.41 -20.79 74.48
C ALA A 21 32.03 -19.45 75.14
N PHE A 22 30.74 -19.15 75.23
CA PHE A 22 30.22 -17.97 75.93
C PHE A 22 30.66 -17.96 77.40
N HIS A 23 30.55 -19.08 78.12
CA HIS A 23 30.99 -19.22 79.51
C HIS A 23 32.48 -18.93 79.70
N TRP A 24 33.33 -19.46 78.81
CA TRP A 24 34.77 -19.20 78.86
C TRP A 24 35.15 -17.77 78.48
N TYR A 25 34.49 -17.18 77.47
CA TYR A 25 34.67 -15.76 77.16
C TYR A 25 34.21 -14.87 78.31
N LYS A 26 33.13 -15.24 79.01
CA LYS A 26 32.66 -14.54 80.20
C LYS A 26 33.70 -14.55 81.31
N LYS A 27 34.22 -15.74 81.69
CA LYS A 27 35.31 -15.86 82.67
C LYS A 27 36.57 -15.09 82.26
N SER A 28 36.94 -15.14 80.98
CA SER A 28 38.10 -14.40 80.45
C SER A 28 37.89 -12.88 80.48
N ALA A 29 36.68 -12.40 80.18
CA ALA A 29 36.34 -10.99 80.20
C ALA A 29 36.31 -10.43 81.63
N GLU A 30 35.79 -11.21 82.58
CA GLU A 30 35.76 -10.88 84.02
C GLU A 30 37.18 -10.77 84.60
N ARG A 31 38.13 -11.57 84.09
CA ARG A 31 39.57 -11.47 84.39
C ARG A 31 40.28 -10.33 83.64
N ARG A 32 39.54 -9.44 82.97
CA ARG A 32 40.03 -8.27 82.24
C ARG A 32 40.95 -8.56 81.04
N TYR A 33 40.85 -9.75 80.44
CA TYR A 33 41.54 -10.01 79.17
C TYR A 33 40.76 -9.40 78.00
N ASN A 34 41.40 -8.51 77.24
CA ASN A 34 40.79 -7.79 76.11
C ASN A 34 40.17 -8.73 75.07
N ILE A 35 40.84 -9.84 74.73
CA ILE A 35 40.30 -10.86 73.81
C ILE A 35 38.99 -11.46 74.35
N GLY A 36 38.93 -11.73 75.65
CA GLY A 36 37.72 -12.21 76.32
C GLY A 36 36.59 -11.18 76.27
N GLN A 37 36.90 -9.92 76.57
CA GLN A 37 35.93 -8.80 76.53
C GLN A 37 35.37 -8.58 75.12
N ASN A 38 36.23 -8.56 74.10
CA ASN A 38 35.82 -8.42 72.70
C ASN A 38 34.94 -9.59 72.24
N ASN A 39 35.33 -10.83 72.52
CA ASN A 39 34.54 -12.00 72.13
C ASN A 39 33.22 -12.08 72.89
N LEU A 40 33.19 -11.71 74.17
CA LEU A 40 31.96 -11.63 74.94
C LEU A 40 31.02 -10.53 74.38
N GLY A 41 31.56 -9.37 74.00
CA GLY A 41 30.82 -8.33 73.30
C GLY A 41 30.21 -8.83 71.98
N ARG A 42 30.95 -9.65 71.22
CA ARG A 42 30.44 -10.30 70.00
C ARG A 42 29.34 -11.31 70.30
N CYS A 43 29.49 -12.12 71.35
CA CYS A 43 28.46 -13.05 71.78
C CYS A 43 27.16 -12.34 72.09
N TYR A 44 27.18 -11.26 72.88
CA TYR A 44 25.98 -10.47 73.15
C TYR A 44 25.43 -9.77 71.89
N LYS A 45 26.28 -9.25 71.01
CA LYS A 45 25.84 -8.59 69.77
C LYS A 45 25.06 -9.52 68.84
N TYR A 46 25.48 -10.77 68.72
CA TYR A 46 24.94 -11.74 67.77
C TYR A 46 24.11 -12.87 68.43
N GLY A 47 24.00 -12.90 69.75
CA GLY A 47 23.31 -13.96 70.49
C GLY A 47 24.04 -15.32 70.42
N ILE A 48 25.37 -15.33 70.44
CA ILE A 48 26.16 -16.57 70.36
C ILE A 48 26.31 -17.15 71.77
N GLY A 49 25.58 -18.23 72.06
CA GLY A 49 25.59 -18.88 73.38
C GLY A 49 24.90 -18.07 74.49
N THR A 50 24.16 -17.02 74.12
CA THR A 50 23.41 -16.12 75.00
C THR A 50 22.31 -15.41 74.21
N THR A 51 21.40 -14.69 74.88
CA THR A 51 20.42 -13.82 74.21
C THR A 51 21.09 -12.56 73.66
N LYS A 52 20.61 -12.07 72.51
CA LYS A 52 21.12 -10.86 71.88
C LYS A 52 20.88 -9.65 72.78
N ASP A 53 21.93 -8.92 73.10
CA ASP A 53 21.92 -7.75 73.98
C ASP A 53 22.95 -6.73 73.49
N LYS A 54 22.51 -5.74 72.72
CA LYS A 54 23.42 -4.76 72.10
C LYS A 54 24.03 -3.81 73.14
N GLU A 55 23.33 -3.53 74.22
CA GLU A 55 23.81 -2.64 75.27
C GLU A 55 24.93 -3.33 76.06
N LYS A 56 24.76 -4.59 76.47
CA LYS A 56 25.87 -5.36 77.06
C LYS A 56 27.04 -5.51 76.11
N ALA A 57 26.78 -5.71 74.81
CA ALA A 57 27.85 -5.74 73.81
C ALA A 57 28.66 -4.43 73.79
N PHE A 58 27.96 -3.28 73.77
CA PHE A 58 28.58 -1.96 73.84
C PHE A 58 29.42 -1.80 75.09
N GLN A 59 28.90 -2.15 76.28
CA GLN A 59 29.63 -2.04 77.54
C GLN A 59 30.92 -2.87 77.57
N TRP A 60 30.92 -4.07 76.97
CA TRP A 60 32.13 -4.91 76.89
C TRP A 60 33.14 -4.38 75.87
N TYR A 61 32.69 -3.86 74.72
CA TYR A 61 33.59 -3.19 73.79
C TYR A 61 34.18 -1.91 74.37
N LEU A 62 33.41 -1.15 75.16
CA LEU A 62 33.87 0.04 75.85
C LEU A 62 35.01 -0.29 76.82
N LYS A 63 34.80 -1.29 77.69
CA LYS A 63 35.84 -1.77 78.63
C LYS A 63 37.13 -2.20 77.93
N SER A 64 37.02 -2.89 76.79
CA SER A 64 38.20 -3.29 76.00
C SER A 64 38.84 -2.09 75.30
N ALA A 65 38.07 -1.13 74.79
CA ALA A 65 38.59 0.02 74.07
C ALA A 65 39.37 0.98 74.99
N GLU A 66 38.91 1.14 76.23
CA GLU A 66 39.51 2.01 77.26
C GLU A 66 40.90 1.52 77.72
N THR A 67 41.18 0.21 77.63
CA THR A 67 42.52 -0.35 77.93
C THR A 67 43.53 -0.18 76.80
N GLY A 68 43.13 0.46 75.69
CA GLY A 68 43.98 0.66 74.52
C GLY A 68 43.90 -0.44 73.45
N ASP A 69 43.03 -1.45 73.63
CA ASP A 69 42.91 -2.56 72.68
C ASP A 69 42.31 -2.11 71.34
N CYS A 70 43.08 -2.24 70.27
CA CYS A 70 42.70 -1.75 68.95
C CYS A 70 41.49 -2.48 68.34
N TYR A 71 41.22 -3.74 68.73
CA TYR A 71 40.01 -4.47 68.31
C TYR A 71 38.77 -3.89 68.99
N GLY A 72 38.83 -3.71 70.31
CA GLY A 72 37.77 -3.09 71.11
C GLY A 72 37.45 -1.69 70.64
N GLN A 73 38.48 -0.87 70.35
CA GLN A 73 38.32 0.46 69.78
C GLN A 73 37.59 0.46 68.44
N ASN A 74 37.90 -0.47 67.53
CA ASN A 74 37.18 -0.59 66.26
C ASN A 74 35.71 -1.00 66.44
N TYR A 75 35.43 -1.97 67.31
CA TYR A 75 34.04 -2.38 67.58
C TYR A 75 33.23 -1.28 68.27
N LEU A 76 33.86 -0.52 69.17
CA LEU A 76 33.24 0.64 69.80
C LEU A 76 32.95 1.75 68.78
N GLY A 77 33.89 2.03 67.87
CA GLY A 77 33.68 2.95 66.75
C GLY A 77 32.47 2.54 65.91
N ARG A 78 32.33 1.24 65.63
CA ARG A 78 31.16 0.68 64.94
C ARG A 78 29.87 0.83 65.73
N CYS A 79 29.90 0.68 67.05
CA CYS A 79 28.73 0.92 67.89
C CYS A 79 28.24 2.36 67.78
N TYR A 80 29.15 3.35 67.80
CA TYR A 80 28.79 4.74 67.60
C TYR A 80 28.36 5.07 66.16
N GLU A 81 28.96 4.44 65.14
CA GLU A 81 28.58 4.66 63.73
C GLU A 81 27.13 4.23 63.45
N TYR A 82 26.69 3.11 64.03
CA TYR A 82 25.37 2.52 63.77
C TYR A 82 24.35 2.64 64.91
N GLY A 83 24.74 3.21 66.06
CA GLY A 83 23.90 3.25 67.26
C GLY A 83 23.64 1.85 67.86
N ASP A 84 24.59 0.92 67.75
CA ASP A 84 24.43 -0.42 68.31
C ASP A 84 24.70 -0.41 69.83
N GLY A 85 23.62 -0.37 70.63
CA GLY A 85 23.72 -0.36 72.11
C GLY A 85 24.06 1.00 72.70
N THR A 86 24.01 2.06 71.88
CA THR A 86 24.24 3.47 72.22
C THR A 86 23.56 4.37 71.18
N THR A 87 23.54 5.68 71.38
CA THR A 87 23.07 6.64 70.36
C THR A 87 24.12 6.78 69.24
N LYS A 88 23.66 6.95 67.99
CA LYS A 88 24.55 7.20 66.85
C LYS A 88 25.34 8.50 67.07
N ASP A 89 26.66 8.45 66.92
CA ASP A 89 27.58 9.58 67.10
C ASP A 89 28.79 9.43 66.15
N GLU A 90 28.74 10.11 65.01
CA GLU A 90 29.76 9.97 63.97
C GLU A 90 31.12 10.53 64.39
N ALA A 91 31.13 11.57 65.22
CA ALA A 91 32.38 12.17 65.72
C ALA A 91 33.10 11.20 66.67
N LYS A 92 32.37 10.54 67.59
CA LYS A 92 32.96 9.48 68.43
C LYS A 92 33.37 8.26 67.62
N ALA A 93 32.57 7.87 66.63
CA ALA A 93 32.94 6.77 65.73
C ALA A 93 34.29 7.03 65.06
N PHE A 94 34.47 8.23 64.49
CA PHE A 94 35.72 8.66 63.89
C PHE A 94 36.90 8.63 64.87
N GLN A 95 36.73 9.17 66.08
CA GLN A 95 37.79 9.17 67.09
C GLN A 95 38.24 7.76 67.47
N TRP A 96 37.31 6.83 67.65
CA TRP A 96 37.63 5.44 68.02
C TRP A 96 38.22 4.64 66.85
N TYR A 97 37.73 4.84 65.62
CA TYR A 97 38.38 4.28 64.43
C TYR A 97 39.79 4.83 64.24
N LYS A 98 40.01 6.12 64.54
CA LYS A 98 41.34 6.73 64.49
C LYS A 98 42.32 6.08 65.46
N LYS A 99 41.94 5.95 66.74
CA LYS A 99 42.75 5.25 67.76
C LYS A 99 43.09 3.82 67.34
N SER A 100 42.09 3.08 66.83
CA SER A 100 42.28 1.70 66.36
C SER A 100 43.25 1.61 65.17
N ALA A 101 43.12 2.52 64.20
CA ALA A 101 43.98 2.60 63.02
C ALA A 101 45.44 2.97 63.36
N GLU A 102 45.62 3.92 64.27
CA GLU A 102 46.92 4.34 64.80
C GLU A 102 47.58 3.23 65.64
N GLY A 103 46.79 2.45 66.38
CA GLY A 103 47.21 1.20 67.02
C GLY A 103 47.54 0.05 66.06
N GLY A 104 47.50 0.30 64.74
CA GLY A 104 47.93 -0.64 63.71
C GLY A 104 46.90 -1.67 63.28
N TYR A 105 45.64 -1.58 63.71
CA TYR A 105 44.62 -2.54 63.31
C TYR A 105 44.20 -2.33 61.86
N ASN A 106 44.41 -3.32 61.00
CA ASN A 106 44.15 -3.23 59.55
C ASN A 106 42.68 -2.92 59.21
N ILE A 107 41.71 -3.51 59.91
CA ILE A 107 40.28 -3.17 59.72
C ILE A 107 39.98 -1.75 60.22
N GLY A 108 40.59 -1.34 61.34
CA GLY A 108 40.51 0.04 61.84
C GLY A 108 41.05 1.06 60.84
N GLN A 109 42.18 0.75 60.18
CA GLN A 109 42.75 1.56 59.10
C GLN A 109 41.81 1.66 57.89
N ASN A 110 41.20 0.55 57.46
CA ASN A 110 40.19 0.58 56.40
C ASN A 110 38.96 1.42 56.79
N LYS A 111 38.49 1.30 58.03
CA LYS A 111 37.36 2.09 58.55
C LYS A 111 37.69 3.58 58.63
N LEU A 112 38.88 3.95 59.08
CA LEU A 112 39.33 5.34 59.07
C LEU A 112 39.45 5.90 57.64
N GLY A 113 39.94 5.09 56.70
CA GLY A 113 39.94 5.44 55.27
C GLY A 113 38.52 5.71 54.75
N HIS A 114 37.54 4.92 55.18
CA HIS A 114 36.12 5.14 54.87
C HIS A 114 35.57 6.42 55.48
N CYS A 115 35.91 6.74 56.73
CA CYS A 115 35.53 8.01 57.34
C CYS A 115 36.04 9.21 56.55
N TYR A 116 37.32 9.21 56.14
CA TYR A 116 37.87 10.29 55.33
C TYR A 116 37.27 10.36 53.92
N LYS A 117 36.99 9.22 53.28
CA LYS A 117 36.36 9.19 51.96
C LYS A 117 34.93 9.76 51.99
N SER A 118 34.18 9.43 53.04
CA SER A 118 32.73 9.71 53.13
C SER A 118 32.40 10.92 54.00
N GLY A 119 33.38 11.50 54.72
CA GLY A 119 33.16 12.62 55.64
C GLY A 119 32.46 12.22 56.95
N ILE A 120 32.59 10.97 57.39
CA ILE A 120 31.90 10.48 58.61
C ILE A 120 32.69 10.95 59.83
N GLY A 121 32.12 11.88 60.61
CA GLY A 121 32.76 12.44 61.81
C GLY A 121 33.99 13.30 61.56
N THR A 122 34.29 13.63 60.29
CA THR A 122 35.43 14.46 59.84
C THR A 122 35.09 15.11 58.50
N THR A 123 35.86 16.10 58.05
CA THR A 123 35.79 16.58 56.66
C THR A 123 36.28 15.52 55.67
N LYS A 124 35.70 15.51 54.46
CA LYS A 124 36.10 14.62 53.37
C LYS A 124 37.54 14.93 52.94
N ASP A 125 38.38 13.91 52.86
CA ASP A 125 39.80 14.02 52.48
C ASP A 125 40.24 12.75 51.73
N GLU A 126 40.27 12.83 50.40
CA GLU A 126 40.55 11.66 49.55
C GLU A 126 42.00 11.21 49.64
N ALA A 127 42.94 12.13 49.87
CA ALA A 127 44.36 11.80 50.03
C ALA A 127 44.59 11.01 51.33
N LYS A 128 43.97 11.42 52.44
CA LYS A 128 44.00 10.64 53.68
C LYS A 128 43.25 9.31 53.56
N ALA A 129 42.14 9.27 52.83
CA ALA A 129 41.44 8.02 52.55
C ALA A 129 42.35 7.02 51.83
N PHE A 130 43.01 7.47 50.75
CA PHE A 130 43.99 6.67 50.01
C PHE A 130 45.12 6.16 50.92
N HIS A 131 45.72 7.04 51.72
CA HIS A 131 46.80 6.68 52.65
C HIS A 131 46.40 5.56 53.61
N TRP A 132 45.22 5.63 54.22
CA TRP A 132 44.76 4.64 55.18
C TRP A 132 44.28 3.34 54.54
N TYR A 133 43.64 3.39 53.36
CA TYR A 133 43.36 2.20 52.58
C TYR A 133 44.64 1.48 52.15
N LYS A 134 45.69 2.23 51.77
CA LYS A 134 47.00 1.67 51.43
C LYS A 134 47.61 0.91 52.59
N LYS A 135 47.70 1.54 53.77
CA LYS A 135 48.20 0.87 55.00
C LYS A 135 47.43 -0.41 55.34
N SER A 136 46.10 -0.36 55.21
CA SER A 136 45.24 -1.51 55.46
C SER A 136 45.47 -2.65 54.45
N ALA A 137 45.55 -2.31 53.16
CA ALA A 137 45.77 -3.25 52.06
C ALA A 137 47.13 -3.96 52.15
N GLU A 138 48.19 -3.22 52.48
CA GLU A 138 49.56 -3.74 52.66
C GLU A 138 49.66 -4.71 53.84
N ARG A 139 48.75 -4.60 54.82
CA ARG A 139 48.62 -5.54 55.95
C ARG A 139 47.67 -6.72 55.66
N GLY A 140 47.24 -6.89 54.41
CA GLY A 140 46.44 -8.04 53.99
C GLY A 140 44.94 -7.95 54.29
N ASP A 141 44.40 -6.77 54.66
CA ASP A 141 42.93 -6.63 54.77
C ASP A 141 42.29 -6.68 53.37
N GLY A 142 41.44 -7.68 53.13
CA GLY A 142 40.77 -7.84 51.83
C GLY A 142 39.89 -6.64 51.45
N TYR A 143 39.28 -5.97 52.44
CA TYR A 143 38.48 -4.75 52.19
C TYR A 143 39.38 -3.55 51.86
N GLY A 144 40.47 -3.37 52.60
CA GLY A 144 41.52 -2.40 52.29
C GLY A 144 42.09 -2.58 50.88
N GLN A 145 42.41 -3.82 50.49
CA GLN A 145 42.90 -4.15 49.14
C GLN A 145 41.88 -3.79 48.06
N ASN A 146 40.60 -4.13 48.25
CA ASN A 146 39.53 -3.74 47.32
C ASN A 146 39.37 -2.21 47.23
N ASN A 147 39.35 -1.52 48.38
CA ASN A 147 39.20 -0.06 48.40
C ASN A 147 40.40 0.67 47.79
N LEU A 148 41.62 0.14 47.97
CA LEU A 148 42.82 0.64 47.30
C LEU A 148 42.74 0.43 45.78
N GLY A 149 42.23 -0.73 45.33
CA GLY A 149 41.94 -0.97 43.92
C GLY A 149 40.98 0.09 43.35
N ARG A 150 39.91 0.43 44.08
CA ARG A 150 38.98 1.50 43.70
C ARG A 150 39.64 2.88 43.66
N CYS A 151 40.55 3.18 44.59
CA CYS A 151 41.30 4.43 44.54
C CYS A 151 42.10 4.56 43.24
N TYR A 152 42.77 3.49 42.80
CA TYR A 152 43.49 3.49 41.53
C TYR A 152 42.57 3.50 40.31
N GLN A 153 41.42 2.82 40.34
CA GLN A 153 40.49 2.79 39.22
C GLN A 153 39.84 4.16 38.96
N TYR A 154 39.46 4.87 40.02
CA TYR A 154 38.71 6.13 39.92
C TYR A 154 39.53 7.38 40.22
N GLY A 155 40.81 7.23 40.58
CA GLY A 155 41.69 8.35 40.93
C GLY A 155 41.35 9.02 42.27
N ILE A 156 40.87 8.26 43.26
CA ILE A 156 40.47 8.80 44.58
C ILE A 156 41.73 9.01 45.42
N GLY A 157 42.15 10.26 45.60
CA GLY A 157 43.33 10.63 46.37
C GLY A 157 44.68 10.27 45.72
N ILE A 158 44.67 9.81 44.46
CA ILE A 158 45.85 9.46 43.66
C ILE A 158 45.49 9.53 42.17
N THR A 159 46.48 9.64 41.27
CA THR A 159 46.28 9.51 39.82
C THR A 159 45.71 8.13 39.45
N LYS A 160 44.74 8.11 38.52
CA LYS A 160 44.13 6.90 37.97
C LYS A 160 45.21 5.97 37.39
N ASN A 161 45.12 4.67 37.70
CA ASN A 161 46.01 3.63 37.19
C ASN A 161 45.29 2.27 37.16
N GLU A 162 44.83 1.85 35.99
CA GLU A 162 43.99 0.65 35.83
C GLU A 162 44.76 -0.65 36.11
N GLU A 163 46.05 -0.71 35.73
CA GLU A 163 46.90 -1.88 35.99
C GLU A 163 47.08 -2.10 37.51
N LYS A 164 47.37 -1.05 38.28
CA LYS A 164 47.45 -1.14 39.74
C LYS A 164 46.10 -1.50 40.37
N ALA A 165 44.99 -0.98 39.83
CA ALA A 165 43.66 -1.35 40.29
C ALA A 165 43.43 -2.86 40.14
N PHE A 166 43.72 -3.41 38.95
CA PHE A 166 43.64 -4.84 38.66
C PHE A 166 44.48 -5.67 39.64
N GLN A 167 45.75 -5.30 39.89
CA GLN A 167 46.61 -6.05 40.82
C GLN A 167 46.05 -6.10 42.24
N TRP A 168 45.46 -5.00 42.73
CA TRP A 168 44.88 -4.96 44.08
C TRP A 168 43.53 -5.68 44.17
N TYR A 169 42.69 -5.60 43.13
CA TYR A 169 41.48 -6.43 43.05
C TYR A 169 41.81 -7.91 43.00
N LYS A 170 42.86 -8.29 42.27
CA LYS A 170 43.37 -9.66 42.23
C LYS A 170 43.76 -10.17 43.61
N LYS A 171 44.59 -9.43 44.34
CA LYS A 171 44.96 -9.77 45.73
C LYS A 171 43.75 -9.90 46.64
N SER A 172 42.80 -8.97 46.54
CA SER A 172 41.55 -9.00 47.32
C SER A 172 40.70 -10.23 47.00
N ALA A 173 40.54 -10.56 45.72
CA ALA A 173 39.78 -11.71 45.25
C ALA A 173 40.39 -13.05 45.67
N GLU A 174 41.71 -13.17 45.56
CA GLU A 174 42.50 -14.33 46.01
C GLU A 174 42.40 -14.51 47.52
N GLY A 175 42.31 -13.41 48.28
CA GLY A 175 41.96 -13.38 49.71
C GLY A 175 40.50 -13.70 50.03
N ARG A 176 39.72 -14.21 49.07
CA ARG A 176 38.29 -14.55 49.18
C ARG A 176 37.38 -13.37 49.56
N ASN A 177 37.76 -12.13 49.26
CA ASN A 177 36.88 -10.98 49.44
C ASN A 177 35.85 -10.92 48.31
N ILE A 178 34.56 -10.92 48.65
CA ILE A 178 33.45 -10.91 47.68
C ILE A 178 33.49 -9.69 46.73
N TYR A 179 33.82 -8.50 47.24
CA TYR A 179 33.89 -7.29 46.43
C TYR A 179 35.11 -7.32 45.50
N GLY A 180 36.24 -7.85 45.99
CA GLY A 180 37.43 -8.11 45.18
C GLY A 180 37.15 -9.09 44.04
N GLN A 181 36.43 -10.19 44.31
CA GLN A 181 36.06 -11.19 43.30
C GLN A 181 35.17 -10.57 42.20
N ASN A 182 34.17 -9.76 42.57
CA ASN A 182 33.35 -9.05 41.57
C ASN A 182 34.15 -8.06 40.73
N ASN A 183 34.96 -7.22 41.36
CA ASN A 183 35.73 -6.20 40.66
C ASN A 183 36.80 -6.84 39.75
N LEU A 184 37.37 -7.97 40.16
CA LEU A 184 38.26 -8.74 39.31
C LEU A 184 37.53 -9.36 38.10
N GLY A 185 36.32 -9.88 38.31
CA GLY A 185 35.45 -10.34 37.21
C GLY A 185 35.17 -9.22 36.21
N TYR A 186 34.88 -8.01 36.71
CA TYR A 186 34.68 -6.81 35.88
C TYR A 186 35.93 -6.44 35.08
N CYS A 187 37.12 -6.47 35.69
CA CYS A 187 38.37 -6.20 34.98
C CYS A 187 38.58 -7.16 33.81
N TYR A 188 38.31 -8.46 33.99
CA TYR A 188 38.42 -9.43 32.91
C TYR A 188 37.35 -9.27 31.82
N GLU A 189 36.13 -8.88 32.17
CA GLU A 189 35.04 -8.68 31.20
C GLU A 189 35.32 -7.52 30.25
N TYR A 190 35.86 -6.40 30.76
CA TYR A 190 36.08 -5.18 29.98
C TYR A 190 37.54 -4.96 29.54
N GLY A 191 38.49 -5.72 30.08
CA GLY A 191 39.92 -5.52 29.84
C GLY A 191 40.51 -4.33 30.60
N ASP A 192 39.93 -3.98 31.76
CA ASP A 192 40.42 -2.86 32.57
C ASP A 192 41.69 -3.29 33.33
N GLY A 193 42.85 -2.74 32.92
CA GLY A 193 44.14 -3.08 33.51
C GLY A 193 44.65 -4.50 33.22
N THR A 194 43.99 -5.22 32.31
CA THR A 194 44.34 -6.58 31.87
C THR A 194 43.79 -6.86 30.46
N THR A 195 44.11 -8.01 29.86
CA THR A 195 43.47 -8.42 28.61
C THR A 195 42.06 -8.94 28.87
N LYS A 196 41.11 -8.59 27.99
CA LYS A 196 39.73 -9.10 28.06
C LYS A 196 39.71 -10.64 28.02
N ASP A 197 39.02 -11.25 28.97
CA ASP A 197 38.91 -12.70 29.15
C ASP A 197 37.55 -13.04 29.78
N GLU A 198 36.57 -13.36 28.93
CA GLU A 198 35.19 -13.58 29.37
C GLU A 198 35.04 -14.85 30.22
N GLU A 199 35.85 -15.88 29.98
CA GLU A 199 35.84 -17.12 30.76
C GLU A 199 36.31 -16.86 32.20
N LYS A 200 37.42 -16.11 32.38
CA LYS A 200 37.86 -15.71 33.72
C LYS A 200 36.85 -14.80 34.41
N ALA A 201 36.22 -13.88 33.68
CA ALA A 201 35.16 -13.03 34.24
C ALA A 201 34.02 -13.88 34.82
N PHE A 202 33.52 -14.84 34.02
CA PHE A 202 32.48 -15.78 34.45
C PHE A 202 32.87 -16.55 35.71
N GLN A 203 34.09 -17.11 35.78
CA GLN A 203 34.55 -17.87 36.94
C GLN A 203 34.61 -17.02 38.22
N TRP A 204 35.04 -15.76 38.14
CA TRP A 204 35.11 -14.87 39.29
C TRP A 204 33.73 -14.39 39.77
N TYR A 205 32.82 -14.06 38.84
CA TYR A 205 31.43 -13.78 39.20
C TYR A 205 30.74 -15.00 39.83
N LYS A 206 31.04 -16.21 39.33
CA LYS A 206 30.53 -17.45 39.92
C LYS A 206 31.00 -17.63 41.37
N LYS A 207 32.31 -17.47 41.63
CA LYS A 207 32.87 -17.55 43.01
C LYS A 207 32.21 -16.55 43.96
N SER A 208 31.98 -15.31 43.51
CA SER A 208 31.29 -14.29 44.29
C SER A 208 29.82 -14.66 44.56
N SER A 209 29.12 -15.15 43.53
CA SER A 209 27.71 -15.56 43.61
C SER A 209 27.48 -16.72 44.58
N GLU A 210 28.40 -17.68 44.62
CA GLU A 210 28.40 -18.83 45.53
C GLU A 210 28.58 -18.42 46.99
N MET A 211 29.10 -17.22 47.26
CA MET A 211 29.20 -16.61 48.60
C MET A 211 27.98 -15.75 48.96
N GLU A 212 26.84 -15.96 48.27
CA GLU A 212 25.58 -15.24 48.47
C GLU A 212 25.65 -13.72 48.21
N ASP A 213 26.66 -13.25 47.48
CA ASP A 213 26.76 -11.84 47.11
C ASP A 213 25.78 -11.49 45.98
N SER A 214 24.85 -10.57 46.26
CA SER A 214 23.78 -10.23 45.33
C SER A 214 24.28 -9.50 44.08
N TYR A 215 25.41 -8.79 44.14
CA TYR A 215 26.05 -8.17 42.97
C TYR A 215 26.63 -9.24 42.04
N GLY A 216 27.37 -10.20 42.60
CA GLY A 216 27.90 -11.35 41.89
C GLY A 216 26.80 -12.17 41.25
N GLN A 217 25.73 -12.47 42.00
CA GLN A 217 24.57 -13.21 41.47
C GLN A 217 23.92 -12.49 40.28
N ASN A 218 23.79 -11.16 40.34
CA ASN A 218 23.28 -10.38 39.21
C ASN A 218 24.22 -10.45 37.99
N ASN A 219 25.53 -10.29 38.21
CA ASN A 219 26.51 -10.36 37.12
C ASN A 219 26.56 -11.76 36.49
N LEU A 220 26.46 -12.81 37.30
CA LEU A 220 26.38 -14.18 36.80
C LEU A 220 25.10 -14.43 36.01
N GLY A 221 23.97 -13.86 36.45
CA GLY A 221 22.72 -13.83 35.67
C GLY A 221 22.92 -13.20 34.29
N ARG A 222 23.61 -12.04 34.24
CA ARG A 222 23.96 -11.35 33.00
C ARG A 222 24.89 -12.18 32.11
N CYS A 223 25.85 -12.90 32.67
CA CYS A 223 26.71 -13.78 31.90
C CYS A 223 25.90 -14.87 31.19
N TYR A 224 24.97 -15.52 31.88
CA TYR A 224 24.10 -16.51 31.26
C TYR A 224 23.13 -15.92 30.24
N GLU A 225 22.60 -14.72 30.47
CA GLU A 225 21.69 -14.06 29.52
C GLU A 225 22.39 -13.69 28.19
N ASN A 226 23.64 -13.23 28.26
CA ASN A 226 24.37 -12.72 27.10
C ASN A 226 25.42 -13.70 26.53
N GLY A 227 25.65 -14.84 27.20
CA GLY A 227 26.67 -15.81 26.80
C GLY A 227 28.11 -15.36 27.08
N ILE A 228 28.34 -14.57 28.13
CA ILE A 228 29.68 -14.05 28.50
C ILE A 228 30.41 -15.14 29.28
N GLY A 229 31.42 -15.76 28.67
CA GLY A 229 32.23 -16.82 29.30
C GLY A 229 31.49 -18.13 29.58
N ALA A 230 30.24 -18.26 29.12
CA ALA A 230 29.41 -19.45 29.22
C ALA A 230 28.41 -19.49 28.06
N THR A 231 27.84 -20.65 27.77
CA THR A 231 26.73 -20.76 26.80
C THR A 231 25.53 -19.96 27.28
N LYS A 232 24.89 -19.19 26.39
CA LYS A 232 23.65 -18.46 26.68
C LYS A 232 22.58 -19.41 27.23
N ASP A 233 22.00 -19.08 28.38
CA ASP A 233 21.02 -19.88 29.11
C ASP A 233 20.08 -18.98 29.92
N GLU A 234 18.95 -18.61 29.33
CA GLU A 234 18.00 -17.66 29.93
C GLU A 234 17.36 -18.22 31.22
N ALA A 235 17.16 -19.53 31.31
CA ALA A 235 16.60 -20.17 32.51
C ALA A 235 17.56 -20.03 33.70
N LYS A 236 18.86 -20.26 33.50
CA LYS A 236 19.87 -20.00 34.55
C LYS A 236 19.99 -18.52 34.87
N ALA A 237 19.92 -17.64 33.87
CA ALA A 237 19.91 -16.19 34.09
C ALA A 237 18.78 -15.78 35.04
N PHE A 238 17.56 -16.23 34.76
CA PHE A 238 16.39 -16.00 35.60
C PHE A 238 16.59 -16.45 37.05
N GLN A 239 17.12 -17.66 37.27
CA GLN A 239 17.37 -18.18 38.62
C GLN A 239 18.38 -17.33 39.40
N TRP A 240 19.43 -16.83 38.74
CA TRP A 240 20.43 -15.98 39.39
C TRP A 240 19.94 -14.56 39.65
N TYR A 241 19.18 -13.97 38.72
CA TYR A 241 18.49 -12.70 38.96
C TYR A 241 17.49 -12.82 40.12
N LYS A 242 16.78 -13.95 40.22
CA LYS A 242 15.87 -14.22 41.34
C LYS A 242 16.60 -14.23 42.68
N LYS A 243 17.72 -14.94 42.80
CA LYS A 243 18.55 -14.95 44.03
C LYS A 243 19.05 -13.54 44.38
N SER A 244 19.52 -12.79 43.39
CA SER A 244 19.97 -11.40 43.59
C SER A 244 18.83 -10.48 44.08
N ALA A 245 17.63 -10.63 43.50
CA ALA A 245 16.44 -9.89 43.89
C ALA A 245 15.96 -10.22 45.31
N GLU A 246 16.03 -11.49 45.70
CA GLU A 246 15.75 -11.98 47.06
C GLU A 246 16.77 -11.43 48.08
N GLY A 247 18.03 -11.24 47.66
CA GLY A 247 19.08 -10.51 48.37
C GLY A 247 18.84 -8.99 48.49
N ARG A 248 17.70 -8.50 48.00
CA ARG A 248 17.28 -7.08 47.99
C ARG A 248 18.20 -6.16 47.19
N TYR A 249 18.88 -6.68 46.18
CA TYR A 249 19.64 -5.85 45.27
C TYR A 249 18.73 -5.21 44.23
N ASN A 250 18.67 -3.87 44.18
CA ASN A 250 17.74 -3.14 43.32
C ASN A 250 17.86 -3.51 41.84
N ILE A 251 19.09 -3.63 41.31
CA ILE A 251 19.29 -4.03 39.90
C ILE A 251 18.82 -5.47 39.67
N GLY A 252 19.04 -6.36 40.63
CA GLY A 252 18.54 -7.75 40.57
C GLY A 252 17.01 -7.81 40.57
N GLN A 253 16.35 -7.00 41.41
CA GLN A 253 14.88 -6.87 41.44
C GLN A 253 14.33 -6.30 40.13
N ASN A 254 15.00 -5.29 39.56
CA ASN A 254 14.66 -4.71 38.27
C ASN A 254 14.80 -5.73 37.13
N ASN A 255 15.92 -6.46 37.09
CA ASN A 255 16.15 -7.51 36.09
C ASN A 255 15.14 -8.66 36.21
N LEU A 256 14.77 -9.05 37.43
CA LEU A 256 13.73 -10.05 37.65
C LEU A 256 12.35 -9.58 37.16
N GLY A 257 12.01 -8.31 37.40
CA GLY A 257 10.80 -7.70 36.82
C GLY A 257 10.79 -7.77 35.29
N ARG A 258 11.92 -7.43 34.66
CA ARG A 258 12.11 -7.52 33.20
C ARG A 258 11.99 -8.95 32.68
N CYS A 259 12.50 -9.94 33.41
CA CYS A 259 12.36 -11.34 33.03
C CYS A 259 10.90 -11.77 32.98
N TYR A 260 10.09 -11.37 33.97
CA TYR A 260 8.66 -11.66 33.96
C TYR A 260 7.90 -10.90 32.86
N GLU A 261 8.23 -9.62 32.63
CA GLU A 261 7.59 -8.79 31.58
C GLU A 261 7.82 -9.34 30.17
N ASN A 262 9.04 -9.83 29.89
CA ASN A 262 9.45 -10.29 28.56
C ASN A 262 9.47 -11.81 28.39
N GLY A 263 9.25 -12.59 29.45
CA GLY A 263 9.35 -14.05 29.41
C GLY A 263 10.78 -14.59 29.26
N ILE A 264 11.78 -13.89 29.80
CA ILE A 264 13.20 -14.30 29.71
C ILE A 264 13.47 -15.38 30.76
N GLY A 265 13.66 -16.63 30.31
CA GLY A 265 13.93 -17.76 31.20
C GLY A 265 12.76 -18.23 32.08
N THR A 266 11.57 -17.65 31.88
CA THR A 266 10.31 -17.95 32.58
C THR A 266 9.13 -17.66 31.65
N ALA A 267 7.94 -18.17 31.97
CA ALA A 267 6.72 -17.71 31.31
C ALA A 267 6.49 -16.21 31.60
N LYS A 268 6.01 -15.48 30.58
CA LYS A 268 5.63 -14.07 30.70
C LYS A 268 4.52 -13.90 31.75
N ASP A 269 4.71 -12.98 32.69
CA ASP A 269 3.83 -12.76 33.83
C ASP A 269 3.86 -11.26 34.22
N ASN A 270 2.96 -10.49 33.61
CA ASN A 270 2.94 -9.04 33.80
C ASN A 270 2.58 -8.64 35.24
N ASP A 271 1.79 -9.44 35.96
CA ASP A 271 1.39 -9.16 37.34
C ASP A 271 2.59 -9.28 38.28
N LYS A 272 3.42 -10.32 38.12
CA LYS A 272 4.68 -10.43 38.87
C LYS A 272 5.67 -9.34 38.51
N ALA A 273 5.76 -8.96 37.23
CA ALA A 273 6.61 -7.84 36.82
C ALA A 273 6.19 -6.54 37.53
N PHE A 274 4.88 -6.24 37.53
CA PHE A 274 4.31 -5.10 38.23
C PHE A 274 4.62 -5.12 39.73
N GLN A 275 4.45 -6.27 40.40
CA GLN A 275 4.75 -6.40 41.84
C GLN A 275 6.22 -6.10 42.16
N TRP A 276 7.16 -6.56 41.33
CA TRP A 276 8.59 -6.29 41.54
C TRP A 276 8.94 -4.81 41.29
N TYR A 277 8.42 -4.21 40.23
CA TYR A 277 8.62 -2.78 39.98
C TYR A 277 7.96 -1.91 41.06
N PHE A 278 6.78 -2.30 41.54
CA PHE A 278 6.09 -1.61 42.63
C PHE A 278 6.92 -1.62 43.91
N LYS A 279 7.42 -2.79 44.32
CA LYS A 279 8.29 -2.94 45.49
C LYS A 279 9.56 -2.08 45.40
N LEU A 280 10.15 -1.98 44.20
CA LEU A 280 11.33 -1.14 43.96
C LEU A 280 10.98 0.35 44.07
N ALA A 281 9.86 0.76 43.47
CA ALA A 281 9.38 2.14 43.49
C ALA A 281 9.02 2.64 44.90
N GLU A 282 8.41 1.78 45.73
CA GLU A 282 8.14 2.06 47.14
C GLU A 282 9.43 2.26 47.95
N GLY A 283 10.50 1.54 47.57
CA GLY A 283 11.85 1.73 48.10
C GLY A 283 12.52 3.05 47.69
N ARG A 284 11.81 3.94 46.97
CA ARG A 284 12.29 5.20 46.40
C ARG A 284 13.42 5.04 45.38
N ASP A 285 13.51 3.88 44.73
CA ASP A 285 14.44 3.67 43.63
C ASP A 285 13.90 4.30 42.34
N SER A 286 14.70 5.13 41.67
CA SER A 286 14.26 5.88 40.49
C SER A 286 13.94 4.98 39.29
N PHE A 287 14.69 3.89 39.08
CA PHE A 287 14.39 2.93 38.02
C PHE A 287 13.05 2.25 38.26
N GLY A 288 12.74 1.94 39.51
CA GLY A 288 11.48 1.35 39.93
C GLY A 288 10.32 2.29 39.72
N GLN A 289 10.48 3.55 40.11
CA GLN A 289 9.48 4.59 39.89
C GLN A 289 9.23 4.83 38.39
N ASN A 290 10.27 4.86 37.57
CA ASN A 290 10.16 4.97 36.11
C ASN A 290 9.43 3.75 35.50
N ASN A 291 9.82 2.53 35.87
CA ASN A 291 9.19 1.31 35.34
C ASN A 291 7.74 1.16 35.81
N LEU A 292 7.44 1.52 37.06
CA LEU A 292 6.07 1.54 37.56
C LEU A 292 5.21 2.59 36.84
N GLY A 293 5.78 3.77 36.55
CA GLY A 293 5.16 4.76 35.68
C GLY A 293 4.82 4.17 34.30
N ARG A 294 5.76 3.46 33.68
CA ARG A 294 5.55 2.76 32.39
C ARG A 294 4.49 1.68 32.48
N CYS A 295 4.41 0.95 33.59
CA CYS A 295 3.37 -0.05 33.81
C CYS A 295 1.97 0.57 33.82
N TYR A 296 1.77 1.68 34.51
CA TYR A 296 0.50 2.39 34.51
C TYR A 296 0.19 3.04 33.15
N GLU A 297 1.20 3.57 32.46
CA GLU A 297 1.03 4.16 31.12
C GLU A 297 0.57 3.13 30.07
N ASN A 298 1.09 1.89 30.14
CA ASN A 298 0.85 0.86 29.13
C ASN A 298 -0.08 -0.27 29.60
N GLY A 299 -0.57 -0.24 30.84
CA GLY A 299 -1.40 -1.30 31.41
C GLY A 299 -0.66 -2.63 31.64
N ILE A 300 0.62 -2.59 32.02
CA ILE A 300 1.44 -3.80 32.25
C ILE A 300 1.21 -4.29 33.69
N GLY A 301 0.42 -5.36 33.84
CA GLY A 301 0.11 -5.97 35.14
C GLY A 301 -0.84 -5.12 36.01
N THR A 302 -1.49 -4.14 35.39
CA THR A 302 -2.46 -3.23 35.98
C THR A 302 -3.35 -2.66 34.87
N THR A 303 -4.47 -2.03 35.21
CA THR A 303 -5.21 -1.19 34.25
C THR A 303 -4.42 0.06 33.90
N LYS A 304 -4.52 0.52 32.65
CA LYS A 304 -3.93 1.77 32.18
C LYS A 304 -4.45 2.96 33.01
N ASP A 305 -3.54 3.81 33.51
CA ASP A 305 -3.83 4.94 34.39
C ASP A 305 -2.75 6.03 34.21
N GLU A 306 -2.99 6.97 33.29
CA GLU A 306 -2.02 8.00 32.93
C GLU A 306 -1.74 8.97 34.10
N ALA A 307 -2.73 9.23 34.97
CA ALA A 307 -2.56 10.09 36.12
C ALA A 307 -1.59 9.46 37.15
N LYS A 308 -1.70 8.15 37.41
CA LYS A 308 -0.71 7.45 38.25
C LYS A 308 0.66 7.37 37.58
N ALA A 309 0.71 7.16 36.27
CA ALA A 309 1.98 7.19 35.54
C ALA A 309 2.71 8.52 35.74
N PHE A 310 1.99 9.64 35.53
CA PHE A 310 2.48 11.00 35.78
C PHE A 310 3.00 11.17 37.21
N GLN A 311 2.26 10.72 38.23
CA GLN A 311 2.69 10.83 39.63
C GLN A 311 4.00 10.08 39.92
N TRP A 312 4.20 8.90 39.32
CA TRP A 312 5.43 8.13 39.51
C TRP A 312 6.61 8.71 38.75
N TYR A 313 6.41 9.21 37.53
CA TYR A 313 7.42 9.96 36.80
C TYR A 313 7.81 11.25 37.52
N LEU A 314 6.85 11.95 38.14
CA LEU A 314 7.11 13.13 38.96
C LEU A 314 8.00 12.80 40.16
N LYS A 315 7.66 11.77 40.93
CA LYS A 315 8.49 11.31 42.06
C LYS A 315 9.92 11.00 41.63
N SER A 316 10.10 10.32 40.50
CA SER A 316 11.43 10.02 39.96
C SER A 316 12.17 11.29 39.55
N ALA A 317 11.52 12.17 38.80
CA ALA A 317 12.11 13.42 38.32
C ALA A 317 12.56 14.36 39.45
N GLU A 318 11.79 14.43 40.55
CA GLU A 318 12.08 15.25 41.73
C GLU A 318 13.31 14.77 42.50
N THR A 319 13.65 13.47 42.42
CA THR A 319 14.90 12.94 43.00
C THR A 319 16.15 13.28 42.18
N GLY A 320 15.99 13.94 41.03
CA GLY A 320 17.09 14.28 40.12
C GLY A 320 17.36 13.25 39.03
N ASP A 321 16.56 12.19 38.93
CA ASP A 321 16.72 11.14 37.93
C ASP A 321 16.45 11.66 36.51
N CYS A 322 17.44 11.54 35.63
CA CYS A 322 17.36 12.12 34.29
C CYS A 322 16.36 11.40 33.37
N TYR A 323 16.06 10.11 33.61
CA TYR A 323 15.03 9.38 32.87
C TYR A 323 13.64 9.84 33.30
N GLY A 324 13.40 9.94 34.61
CA GLY A 324 12.16 10.48 35.18
C GLY A 324 11.88 11.90 34.72
N GLN A 325 12.91 12.76 34.69
CA GLN A 325 12.81 14.12 34.15
C GLN A 325 12.40 14.13 32.67
N ASN A 326 12.93 13.20 31.86
CA ASN A 326 12.54 13.09 30.46
C ASN A 326 11.11 12.60 30.28
N TYR A 327 10.70 11.56 31.01
CA TYR A 327 9.32 11.06 30.96
C TYR A 327 8.31 12.11 31.43
N LEU A 328 8.64 12.85 32.49
CA LEU A 328 7.81 13.95 32.96
C LEU A 328 7.73 15.09 31.94
N GLY A 329 8.84 15.41 31.25
CA GLY A 329 8.84 16.35 30.14
C GLY A 329 7.86 15.93 29.02
N ARG A 330 7.85 14.63 28.68
CA ARG A 330 6.92 14.06 27.70
C ARG A 330 5.46 14.17 28.14
N CYS A 331 5.17 13.86 29.41
CA CYS A 331 3.81 14.00 29.95
C CYS A 331 3.29 15.44 29.81
N TYR A 332 4.12 16.44 30.08
CA TYR A 332 3.73 17.84 29.89
C TYR A 332 3.63 18.24 28.41
N GLU A 333 4.48 17.71 27.52
CA GLU A 333 4.43 18.01 26.08
C GLU A 333 3.13 17.52 25.42
N TYR A 334 2.67 16.32 25.78
CA TYR A 334 1.49 15.70 25.17
C TYR A 334 0.22 15.80 26.02
N GLY A 335 0.33 16.17 27.30
CA GLY A 335 -0.80 16.20 28.24
C GLY A 335 -1.16 14.81 28.78
N ASP A 336 -0.19 13.89 28.88
CA ASP A 336 -0.44 12.53 29.37
C ASP A 336 -0.53 12.55 30.90
N GLY A 337 -1.73 12.29 31.44
CA GLY A 337 -1.99 12.29 32.89
C GLY A 337 -1.91 13.68 33.56
N THR A 338 -1.78 14.75 32.79
CA THR A 338 -1.71 16.15 33.24
C THR A 338 -2.19 17.10 32.13
N THR A 339 -2.36 18.38 32.42
CA THR A 339 -2.63 19.38 31.38
C THR A 339 -1.38 19.64 30.54
N LYS A 340 -1.51 19.66 29.21
CA LYS A 340 -0.43 20.02 28.28
C LYS A 340 0.19 21.38 28.66
N ASP A 341 1.50 21.42 28.79
CA ASP A 341 2.29 22.59 29.22
C ASP A 341 3.70 22.51 28.61
N GLU A 342 3.89 23.13 27.44
CA GLU A 342 5.15 23.04 26.70
C GLU A 342 6.32 23.73 27.42
N GLU A 343 6.05 24.78 28.20
CA GLU A 343 7.10 25.47 28.97
C GLU A 343 7.64 24.56 30.07
N LYS A 344 6.78 23.87 30.82
CA LYS A 344 7.23 22.86 31.79
C LYS A 344 7.94 21.70 31.11
N ALA A 345 7.45 21.24 29.95
CA ALA A 345 8.12 20.20 29.18
C ALA A 345 9.57 20.60 28.85
N PHE A 346 9.76 21.81 28.33
CA PHE A 346 11.08 22.38 28.04
C PHE A 346 11.98 22.43 29.28
N GLN A 347 11.47 22.89 30.44
CA GLN A 347 12.27 22.94 31.67
C GLN A 347 12.71 21.55 32.15
N TRP A 348 11.84 20.54 32.03
CA TRP A 348 12.17 19.17 32.43
C TRP A 348 13.13 18.48 31.45
N TYR A 349 12.94 18.64 30.14
CA TYR A 349 13.92 18.19 29.14
C TYR A 349 15.28 18.86 29.35
N LYS A 350 15.31 20.16 29.71
CA LYS A 350 16.54 20.88 30.03
C LYS A 350 17.28 20.29 31.24
N LYS A 351 16.56 19.89 32.29
CA LYS A 351 17.15 19.20 33.45
C LYS A 351 17.70 17.83 33.05
N SER A 352 16.93 17.04 32.30
CA SER A 352 17.33 15.72 31.83
C SER A 352 18.59 15.77 30.94
N ALA A 353 18.63 16.70 29.99
CA ALA A 353 19.77 16.94 29.11
C ALA A 353 21.04 17.35 29.87
N LYS A 354 20.91 18.21 30.89
CA LYS A 354 22.01 18.59 31.78
C LYS A 354 22.50 17.41 32.63
N GLY A 355 21.61 16.47 32.96
CA GLY A 355 21.95 15.19 33.58
C GLY A 355 22.69 14.21 32.64
N GLY A 356 22.97 14.61 31.39
CA GLY A 356 23.71 13.79 30.42
C GLY A 356 22.87 12.73 29.72
N TYR A 357 21.54 12.77 29.83
CA TYR A 357 20.69 11.77 29.18
C TYR A 357 20.54 12.06 27.68
N ASN A 358 20.96 11.11 26.84
CA ASN A 358 20.97 11.26 25.37
C ASN A 358 19.59 11.64 24.80
N ILE A 359 18.51 10.96 25.21
CA ILE A 359 17.16 11.28 24.74
C ILE A 359 16.73 12.66 25.23
N GLY A 360 17.10 13.04 26.46
CA GLY A 360 16.86 14.38 26.99
C GLY A 360 17.58 15.47 26.20
N GLN A 361 18.84 15.25 25.82
CA GLN A 361 19.61 16.15 24.95
C GLN A 361 18.98 16.28 23.57
N ASN A 362 18.52 15.18 22.98
CA ASN A 362 17.79 15.19 21.71
C ASN A 362 16.47 15.98 21.81
N ASN A 363 15.65 15.70 22.82
CA ASN A 363 14.38 16.39 23.04
C ASN A 363 14.59 17.89 23.27
N LEU A 364 15.64 18.28 24.00
CA LEU A 364 15.98 19.68 24.18
C LEU A 364 16.44 20.35 22.87
N GLY A 365 17.23 19.64 22.05
CA GLY A 365 17.59 20.09 20.70
C GLY A 365 16.34 20.33 19.84
N ARG A 366 15.39 19.38 19.87
CA ARG A 366 14.09 19.48 19.17
C ARG A 366 13.24 20.65 19.66
N CYS A 367 13.26 20.93 20.97
CA CYS A 367 12.55 22.08 21.53
C CYS A 367 13.09 23.39 20.97
N TYR A 368 14.40 23.56 20.87
CA TYR A 368 14.99 24.75 20.26
C TYR A 368 14.77 24.79 18.74
N GLU A 369 14.87 23.66 18.04
CA GLU A 369 14.66 23.58 16.59
C GLU A 369 13.23 23.97 16.18
N ASN A 370 12.23 23.59 16.98
CA ASN A 370 10.81 23.79 16.65
C ASN A 370 10.11 24.87 17.48
N GLY A 371 10.78 25.43 18.50
CA GLY A 371 10.17 26.41 19.41
C GLY A 371 9.15 25.82 20.40
N ILE A 372 9.35 24.57 20.86
CA ILE A 372 8.45 23.91 21.82
C ILE A 372 8.78 24.41 23.22
N GLY A 373 7.87 25.17 23.85
CA GLY A 373 8.06 25.72 25.19
C GLY A 373 9.18 26.76 25.33
N THR A 374 9.74 27.22 24.22
CA THR A 374 10.81 28.21 24.11
C THR A 374 10.75 28.89 22.73
N THR A 375 11.47 30.00 22.53
CA THR A 375 11.65 30.56 21.19
C THR A 375 12.52 29.65 20.33
N LYS A 376 12.18 29.52 19.04
CA LYS A 376 12.98 28.80 18.04
C LYS A 376 14.42 29.36 17.98
N ASP A 377 15.42 28.50 18.06
CA ASP A 377 16.85 28.85 18.08
C ASP A 377 17.69 27.68 17.50
N GLU A 378 17.93 27.72 16.19
CA GLU A 378 18.62 26.65 15.47
C GLU A 378 20.08 26.49 15.92
N SER A 379 20.75 27.58 16.30
CA SER A 379 22.13 27.52 16.81
C SER A 379 22.21 26.80 18.15
N LYS A 380 21.26 27.04 19.07
CA LYS A 380 21.19 26.25 20.32
C LYS A 380 20.81 24.81 20.07
N ALA A 381 19.92 24.53 19.11
CA ALA A 381 19.60 23.16 18.72
C ALA A 381 20.85 22.42 18.23
N PHE A 382 21.62 23.03 17.33
CA PHE A 382 22.89 22.52 16.83
C PHE A 382 23.86 22.19 17.96
N LEU A 383 24.05 23.09 18.94
CA LEU A 383 24.95 22.85 20.08
C LEU A 383 24.54 21.64 20.93
N TRP A 384 23.24 21.38 21.10
CA TRP A 384 22.76 20.20 21.83
C TRP A 384 22.90 18.92 21.02
N TYR A 385 22.63 18.96 19.71
CA TYR A 385 22.89 17.83 18.82
C TYR A 385 24.38 17.51 18.70
N LEU A 386 25.26 18.51 18.74
CA LEU A 386 26.71 18.34 18.78
C LEU A 386 27.14 17.60 20.05
N LYS A 387 26.68 18.06 21.23
CA LYS A 387 26.96 17.37 22.50
C LYS A 387 26.51 15.91 22.48
N LEU A 388 25.31 15.65 21.96
CA LEU A 388 24.79 14.29 21.83
C LEU A 388 25.67 13.43 20.91
N ALA A 389 26.02 13.94 19.73
CA ALA A 389 26.87 13.23 18.76
C ALA A 389 28.27 12.91 19.30
N GLU A 390 28.84 13.81 20.12
CA GLU A 390 30.14 13.64 20.78
C GLU A 390 30.14 12.54 21.84
N THR A 391 28.98 12.18 22.41
CA THR A 391 28.87 11.01 23.33
C THR A 391 29.07 9.66 22.62
N GLY A 392 29.09 9.65 21.29
CA GLY A 392 29.12 8.41 20.49
C GLY A 392 27.73 7.94 20.03
N ASP A 393 26.66 8.66 20.40
CA ASP A 393 25.29 8.33 20.03
C ASP A 393 25.08 8.39 18.51
N SER A 394 24.79 7.24 17.90
CA SER A 394 24.70 7.12 16.44
C SER A 394 23.51 7.89 15.85
N TYR A 395 22.43 8.07 16.61
CA TYR A 395 21.28 8.87 16.20
C TYR A 395 21.63 10.36 16.18
N GLY A 396 22.25 10.86 17.25
CA GLY A 396 22.76 12.23 17.33
C GLY A 396 23.82 12.54 16.26
N GLN A 397 24.73 11.60 15.98
CA GLN A 397 25.69 11.74 14.89
C GLN A 397 25.01 11.87 13.52
N ASN A 398 23.89 11.18 13.29
CA ASN A 398 23.13 11.35 12.06
C ASN A 398 22.43 12.71 11.99
N ILE A 399 21.85 13.19 13.10
CA ILE A 399 21.26 14.53 13.15
C ILE A 399 22.32 15.59 12.85
N LEU A 400 23.50 15.49 13.47
CA LEU A 400 24.57 16.44 13.24
C LEU A 400 25.07 16.41 11.79
N GLY A 401 25.10 15.23 11.17
CA GLY A 401 25.34 15.10 9.72
C GLY A 401 24.33 15.88 8.89
N ARG A 402 23.03 15.80 9.25
CA ARG A 402 21.95 16.57 8.61
C ARG A 402 22.12 18.08 8.80
N CYS A 403 22.46 18.53 10.01
CA CYS A 403 22.68 19.94 10.28
C CYS A 403 23.79 20.52 9.39
N TYR A 404 24.88 19.79 9.19
CA TYR A 404 25.94 20.23 8.26
C TYR A 404 25.53 20.11 6.79
N GLU A 405 24.71 19.14 6.40
CA GLU A 405 24.23 18.99 5.01
C GLU A 405 23.33 20.15 4.57
N TYR A 406 22.44 20.62 5.46
CA TYR A 406 21.47 21.68 5.15
C TYR A 406 21.85 23.06 5.69
N GLY A 407 22.83 23.14 6.61
CA GLY A 407 23.18 24.38 7.30
C GLY A 407 22.21 24.74 8.44
N ASP A 408 21.60 23.74 9.09
CA ASP A 408 20.66 23.97 10.19
C ASP A 408 21.43 24.40 11.45
N GLY A 409 21.32 25.68 11.84
CA GLY A 409 22.03 26.24 12.99
C GLY A 409 23.55 26.36 12.83
N THR A 410 24.08 26.06 11.65
CA THR A 410 25.51 26.12 11.29
C THR A 410 25.69 26.43 9.80
N THR A 411 26.92 26.61 9.32
CA THR A 411 27.17 26.74 7.87
C THR A 411 27.16 25.38 7.19
N LYS A 412 26.55 25.28 6.00
CA LYS A 412 26.57 24.07 5.19
C LYS A 412 28.02 23.59 4.94
N ASP A 413 28.29 22.32 5.20
CA ASP A 413 29.61 21.69 5.09
C ASP A 413 29.45 20.19 4.76
N GLU A 414 29.55 19.85 3.47
CA GLU A 414 29.29 18.48 2.99
C GLU A 414 30.34 17.48 3.48
N GLU A 415 31.59 17.91 3.68
CA GLU A 415 32.66 17.04 4.18
C GLU A 415 32.40 16.67 5.64
N LYS A 416 32.05 17.64 6.50
CA LYS A 416 31.66 17.34 7.88
C LYS A 416 30.40 16.48 7.94
N ALA A 417 29.41 16.75 7.10
CA ALA A 417 28.22 15.91 7.00
C ALA A 417 28.58 14.44 6.72
N PHE A 418 29.44 14.22 5.73
CA PHE A 418 29.97 12.89 5.39
C PHE A 418 30.69 12.22 6.58
N GLN A 419 31.56 12.94 7.29
CA GLN A 419 32.27 12.37 8.45
C GLN A 419 31.32 11.95 9.57
N TRP A 420 30.28 12.73 9.84
CA TRP A 420 29.29 12.42 10.87
C TRP A 420 28.34 11.28 10.47
N TYR A 421 27.87 11.25 9.22
CA TYR A 421 27.14 10.10 8.68
C TYR A 421 27.99 8.82 8.72
N LYS A 422 29.30 8.93 8.45
CA LYS A 422 30.24 7.80 8.56
C LYS A 422 30.37 7.27 9.98
N LYS A 423 30.45 8.14 10.99
CA LYS A 423 30.47 7.73 12.41
C LYS A 423 29.14 7.05 12.78
N SER A 424 28.01 7.66 12.42
CA SER A 424 26.68 7.10 12.67
C SER A 424 26.47 5.72 12.04
N ALA A 425 26.87 5.55 10.79
CA ALA A 425 26.79 4.29 10.06
C ALA A 425 27.65 3.18 10.69
N LYS A 426 28.86 3.52 11.15
CA LYS A 426 29.74 2.61 11.89
C LYS A 426 29.16 2.23 13.25
N GLY A 427 28.43 3.13 13.90
CA GLY A 427 27.65 2.86 15.11
C GLY A 427 26.43 1.97 14.89
N GLY A 428 26.14 1.55 13.65
CA GLY A 428 25.06 0.63 13.33
C GLY A 428 23.71 1.30 13.08
N TYR A 429 23.63 2.63 13.01
CA TYR A 429 22.37 3.31 12.79
C TYR A 429 21.94 3.25 11.32
N ASN A 430 20.83 2.57 11.04
CA ASN A 430 20.42 2.23 9.67
C ASN A 430 20.16 3.47 8.79
N ILE A 431 19.65 4.57 9.36
CA ILE A 431 19.48 5.83 8.60
C ILE A 431 20.85 6.44 8.26
N GLY A 432 21.79 6.42 9.21
CA GLY A 432 23.17 6.85 8.98
C GLY A 432 23.87 6.02 7.90
N GLN A 433 23.64 4.70 7.88
CA GLN A 433 24.12 3.80 6.82
C GLN A 433 23.53 4.17 5.45
N ASN A 434 22.22 4.46 5.38
CA ASN A 434 21.59 4.90 4.14
C ASN A 434 22.15 6.25 3.65
N ASN A 435 22.31 7.22 4.56
CA ASN A 435 22.85 8.53 4.22
C ASN A 435 24.31 8.44 3.75
N LEU A 436 25.11 7.56 4.36
CA LEU A 436 26.46 7.28 3.89
C LEU A 436 26.47 6.61 2.51
N GLY A 437 25.52 5.70 2.24
CA GLY A 437 25.31 5.14 0.90
C GLY A 437 25.03 6.23 -0.14
N ARG A 438 24.18 7.21 0.21
CA ARG A 438 23.88 8.38 -0.64
C ARG A 438 25.10 9.25 -0.88
N CYS A 439 25.92 9.50 0.15
CA CYS A 439 27.17 10.23 -0.02
C CYS A 439 28.09 9.57 -1.04
N TYR A 440 28.25 8.24 -0.99
CA TYR A 440 29.07 7.51 -1.96
C TYR A 440 28.45 7.44 -3.35
N GLU A 441 27.13 7.32 -3.49
CA GLU A 441 26.47 7.28 -4.80
C GLU A 441 26.64 8.58 -5.58
N TYR A 442 26.42 9.72 -4.90
CA TYR A 442 26.39 11.04 -5.53
C TYR A 442 27.67 11.86 -5.34
N GLY A 443 28.57 11.45 -4.45
CA GLY A 443 29.81 12.16 -4.15
C GLY A 443 29.63 13.36 -3.20
N TYR A 444 28.67 13.29 -2.26
CA TYR A 444 28.48 14.35 -1.27
C TYR A 444 29.56 14.25 -0.17
N GLY A 445 30.42 15.26 -0.10
CA GLY A 445 31.54 15.30 0.86
C GLY A 445 32.60 14.22 0.65
N THR A 446 32.56 13.48 -0.46
CA THR A 446 33.48 12.39 -0.79
C THR A 446 33.48 12.10 -2.29
N THR A 447 34.37 11.22 -2.77
CA THR A 447 34.37 10.79 -4.17
C THR A 447 33.29 9.73 -4.42
N LYS A 448 32.70 9.74 -5.63
CA LYS A 448 31.69 8.74 -6.02
C LYS A 448 32.27 7.33 -5.99
N ASP A 449 31.56 6.40 -5.36
CA ASP A 449 31.95 5.00 -5.20
C ASP A 449 30.69 4.13 -5.15
N LYS A 450 30.32 3.54 -6.29
CA LYS A 450 29.08 2.76 -6.41
C LYS A 450 29.10 1.47 -5.58
N GLU A 451 30.27 0.85 -5.42
CA GLU A 451 30.40 -0.39 -4.63
C GLU A 451 30.20 -0.11 -3.14
N LYS A 452 30.81 0.96 -2.63
CA LYS A 452 30.56 1.39 -1.24
C LYS A 452 29.11 1.85 -1.04
N ALA A 453 28.52 2.53 -2.01
CA ALA A 453 27.11 2.90 -1.96
C ALA A 453 26.22 1.66 -1.80
N PHE A 454 26.40 0.65 -2.66
CA PHE A 454 25.68 -0.62 -2.58
C PHE A 454 25.87 -1.30 -1.22
N HIS A 455 27.11 -1.41 -0.74
CA HIS A 455 27.42 -2.02 0.56
C HIS A 455 26.66 -1.37 1.72
N TRP A 456 26.62 -0.04 1.77
CA TRP A 456 25.96 0.68 2.85
C TRP A 456 24.43 0.70 2.74
N TYR A 457 23.88 0.79 1.52
CA TYR A 457 22.45 0.58 1.30
C TYR A 457 22.03 -0.83 1.70
N LYS A 458 22.84 -1.84 1.41
CA LYS A 458 22.59 -3.23 1.82
C LYS A 458 22.50 -3.37 3.33
N LYS A 459 23.49 -2.86 4.07
CA LYS A 459 23.46 -2.87 5.54
C LYS A 459 22.22 -2.17 6.11
N SER A 460 21.87 -1.01 5.56
CA SER A 460 20.69 -0.25 5.99
C SER A 460 19.39 -1.03 5.76
N ALA A 461 19.27 -1.68 4.59
CA ALA A 461 18.12 -2.49 4.21
C ALA A 461 17.96 -3.75 5.08
N GLU A 462 19.07 -4.44 5.35
CA GLU A 462 19.13 -5.60 6.25
C GLU A 462 18.82 -5.23 7.69
N GLY A 463 19.17 -4.00 8.12
CA GLY A 463 18.74 -3.40 9.38
C GLY A 463 17.25 -3.05 9.43
N GLY A 464 16.49 -3.22 8.34
CA GLY A 464 15.04 -2.98 8.29
C GLY A 464 14.63 -1.54 7.95
N TYR A 465 15.56 -0.67 7.52
CA TYR A 465 15.20 0.69 7.15
C TYR A 465 14.53 0.73 5.77
N ASN A 466 13.29 1.20 5.73
CA ASN A 466 12.44 1.10 4.54
C ASN A 466 12.96 1.87 3.32
N ILE A 467 13.57 3.05 3.49
CA ILE A 467 14.23 3.81 2.41
C ILE A 467 15.50 3.10 1.97
N GLY A 468 16.24 2.48 2.91
CA GLY A 468 17.40 1.63 2.59
C GLY A 468 17.01 0.43 1.73
N GLN A 469 15.90 -0.24 2.05
CA GLN A 469 15.34 -1.33 1.25
C GLN A 469 14.93 -0.87 -0.15
N ASN A 470 14.30 0.30 -0.27
CA ASN A 470 13.98 0.91 -1.57
C ASN A 470 15.24 1.22 -2.40
N ASN A 471 16.25 1.82 -1.78
CA ASN A 471 17.52 2.15 -2.45
C ASN A 471 18.27 0.88 -2.87
N LEU A 472 18.24 -0.19 -2.08
CA LEU A 472 18.81 -1.47 -2.45
C LEU A 472 18.06 -2.12 -3.64
N GLY A 473 16.74 -2.05 -3.66
CA GLY A 473 15.94 -2.43 -4.84
C GLY A 473 16.36 -1.67 -6.08
N ARG A 474 16.56 -0.34 -5.96
CA ARG A 474 17.07 0.52 -7.05
C ARG A 474 18.48 0.12 -7.50
N CYS A 475 19.36 -0.28 -6.58
CA CYS A 475 20.69 -0.77 -6.94
C CYS A 475 20.61 -2.01 -7.83
N TYR A 476 19.73 -2.97 -7.53
CA TYR A 476 19.52 -4.16 -8.36
C TYR A 476 18.78 -3.86 -9.68
N GLU A 477 17.96 -2.82 -9.75
CA GLU A 477 17.29 -2.43 -10.99
C GLU A 477 18.29 -1.83 -12.00
N TYR A 478 19.11 -0.88 -11.53
CA TYR A 478 19.99 -0.10 -12.40
C TYR A 478 21.43 -0.62 -12.44
N GLY A 479 21.78 -1.62 -11.62
CA GLY A 479 23.15 -2.14 -11.52
C GLY A 479 24.11 -1.17 -10.83
N ILE A 480 23.65 -0.50 -9.76
CA ILE A 480 24.47 0.46 -9.01
C ILE A 480 25.33 -0.32 -8.01
N GLY A 481 26.60 -0.52 -8.34
CA GLY A 481 27.56 -1.24 -7.49
C GLY A 481 27.31 -2.75 -7.40
N THR A 482 26.43 -3.27 -8.25
CA THR A 482 26.05 -4.69 -8.35
C THR A 482 25.59 -4.99 -9.78
N THR A 483 25.43 -6.26 -10.14
CA THR A 483 24.73 -6.68 -11.35
C THR A 483 23.22 -6.51 -11.20
N LYS A 484 22.52 -6.32 -12.34
CA LYS A 484 21.06 -6.20 -12.37
C LYS A 484 20.39 -7.53 -12.02
N ASP A 485 19.32 -7.50 -11.23
CA ASP A 485 18.66 -8.72 -10.73
C ASP A 485 17.16 -8.46 -10.48
N LYS A 486 16.30 -8.89 -11.41
CA LYS A 486 14.85 -8.62 -11.35
C LYS A 486 14.16 -9.28 -10.15
N GLU A 487 14.62 -10.46 -9.73
CA GLU A 487 14.01 -11.16 -8.59
C GLU A 487 14.31 -10.41 -7.28
N LYS A 488 15.55 -9.95 -7.10
CA LYS A 488 15.92 -9.11 -5.95
C LYS A 488 15.26 -7.74 -5.99
N VAL A 489 15.04 -7.15 -7.17
CA VAL A 489 14.26 -5.91 -7.32
C VAL A 489 12.88 -6.09 -6.69
N PHE A 490 12.14 -7.14 -7.07
CA PHE A 490 10.82 -7.43 -6.52
C PHE A 490 10.87 -7.65 -5.01
N GLN A 491 11.78 -8.50 -4.53
CA GLN A 491 11.89 -8.83 -3.10
C GLN A 491 12.16 -7.61 -2.21
N TRP A 492 13.06 -6.71 -2.62
CA TRP A 492 13.40 -5.54 -1.81
C TRP A 492 12.36 -4.44 -1.89
N TYR A 493 11.71 -4.23 -3.04
CA TYR A 493 10.57 -3.33 -3.13
C TYR A 493 9.37 -3.85 -2.34
N LEU A 494 9.14 -5.16 -2.30
CA LEU A 494 8.11 -5.77 -1.45
C LEU A 494 8.34 -5.45 0.03
N LYS A 495 9.54 -5.73 0.56
CA LYS A 495 9.89 -5.40 1.96
C LYS A 495 9.71 -3.92 2.28
N SER A 496 10.14 -3.03 1.36
CA SER A 496 9.96 -1.59 1.53
C SER A 496 8.48 -1.19 1.53
N ALA A 497 7.68 -1.75 0.63
CA ALA A 497 6.26 -1.44 0.50
C ALA A 497 5.43 -1.91 1.70
N GLU A 498 5.73 -3.10 2.25
CA GLU A 498 5.06 -3.69 3.41
C GLU A 498 5.29 -2.89 4.69
N THR A 499 6.42 -2.20 4.81
CA THR A 499 6.72 -1.28 5.92
C THR A 499 6.11 0.13 5.74
N GLY A 500 5.24 0.31 4.74
CA GLY A 500 4.49 1.55 4.50
C GLY A 500 5.23 2.61 3.69
N ASN A 501 6.39 2.30 3.11
CA ASN A 501 7.15 3.28 2.31
C ASN A 501 6.45 3.56 0.96
N CYS A 502 6.02 4.80 0.73
CA CYS A 502 5.28 5.17 -0.48
C CYS A 502 6.09 5.05 -1.78
N TYR A 503 7.43 5.21 -1.74
CA TYR A 503 8.29 4.95 -2.90
C TYR A 503 8.31 3.46 -3.22
N GLY A 504 8.58 2.61 -2.20
CA GLY A 504 8.55 1.16 -2.33
C GLY A 504 7.22 0.64 -2.85
N GLN A 505 6.10 1.19 -2.36
CA GLN A 505 4.75 0.86 -2.85
C GLN A 505 4.56 1.22 -4.33
N ASN A 506 5.04 2.38 -4.79
CA ASN A 506 4.97 2.74 -6.20
C ASN A 506 5.82 1.81 -7.08
N TYR A 507 7.06 1.51 -6.67
CA TYR A 507 7.93 0.62 -7.43
C TYR A 507 7.43 -0.83 -7.45
N LEU A 508 6.83 -1.31 -6.36
CA LEU A 508 6.17 -2.61 -6.32
C LEU A 508 4.94 -2.64 -7.24
N GLY A 509 4.16 -1.56 -7.27
CA GLY A 509 3.06 -1.39 -8.23
C GLY A 509 3.55 -1.54 -9.68
N ARG A 510 4.70 -0.94 -9.99
CA ARG A 510 5.37 -1.08 -11.30
C ARG A 510 5.84 -2.51 -11.57
N CYS A 511 6.40 -3.20 -10.58
CA CYS A 511 6.78 -4.61 -10.73
C CYS A 511 5.59 -5.48 -11.13
N TYR A 512 4.43 -5.29 -10.51
CA TYR A 512 3.21 -5.99 -10.89
C TYR A 512 2.63 -5.54 -12.24
N GLU A 513 2.76 -4.26 -12.61
CA GLU A 513 2.27 -3.75 -13.89
C GLU A 513 3.04 -4.36 -15.08
N TYR A 514 4.36 -4.52 -14.95
CA TYR A 514 5.23 -4.99 -16.05
C TYR A 514 5.70 -6.44 -15.90
N GLY A 515 5.42 -7.09 -14.77
CA GLY A 515 5.93 -8.44 -14.49
C GLY A 515 7.44 -8.48 -14.20
N ASP A 516 7.98 -7.43 -13.58
CA ASP A 516 9.41 -7.39 -13.23
C ASP A 516 9.68 -8.17 -11.93
N GLY A 517 10.26 -9.37 -12.08
CA GLY A 517 10.56 -10.25 -10.95
C GLY A 517 9.33 -10.95 -10.35
N THR A 518 8.17 -10.81 -11.00
CA THR A 518 6.90 -11.43 -10.62
C THR A 518 6.00 -11.58 -11.85
N THR A 519 4.84 -12.24 -11.72
CA THR A 519 3.85 -12.31 -12.79
C THR A 519 3.08 -10.99 -12.89
N LYS A 520 2.79 -10.54 -14.12
CA LYS A 520 1.97 -9.35 -14.36
C LYS A 520 0.60 -9.48 -13.67
N ASP A 521 0.21 -8.47 -12.89
CA ASP A 521 -1.04 -8.44 -12.11
C ASP A 521 -1.50 -6.99 -11.95
N GLU A 522 -2.37 -6.54 -12.86
CA GLU A 522 -2.81 -5.14 -12.90
C GLU A 522 -3.65 -4.75 -11.67
N ALA A 523 -4.42 -5.69 -11.10
CA ALA A 523 -5.20 -5.45 -9.90
C ALA A 523 -4.29 -5.17 -8.70
N LYS A 524 -3.23 -5.96 -8.51
CA LYS A 524 -2.22 -5.67 -7.47
C LYS A 524 -1.46 -4.38 -7.75
N ALA A 525 -1.11 -4.11 -9.01
CA ALA A 525 -0.47 -2.85 -9.39
C ALA A 525 -1.31 -1.65 -8.95
N PHE A 526 -2.61 -1.67 -9.25
CA PHE A 526 -3.57 -0.65 -8.82
C PHE A 526 -3.60 -0.49 -7.29
N GLN A 527 -3.69 -1.58 -6.53
CA GLN A 527 -3.73 -1.51 -5.06
C GLN A 527 -2.46 -0.88 -4.47
N TRP A 528 -1.29 -1.20 -5.02
CA TRP A 528 -0.02 -0.64 -4.54
C TRP A 528 0.17 0.82 -4.97
N TYR A 529 -0.19 1.19 -6.19
CA TYR A 529 -0.22 2.60 -6.61
C TYR A 529 -1.20 3.42 -5.77
N LYS A 530 -2.35 2.84 -5.40
CA LYS A 530 -3.32 3.47 -4.51
C LYS A 530 -2.72 3.78 -3.14
N LYS A 531 -2.09 2.80 -2.49
CA LYS A 531 -1.40 3.00 -1.20
C LYS A 531 -0.31 4.08 -1.30
N SER A 532 0.48 4.06 -2.37
CA SER A 532 1.53 5.07 -2.60
C SER A 532 0.95 6.48 -2.74
N ALA A 533 -0.13 6.63 -3.52
CA ALA A 533 -0.80 7.90 -3.76
C ALA A 533 -1.46 8.47 -2.51
N GLU A 534 -2.09 7.61 -1.70
CA GLU A 534 -2.67 7.93 -0.39
C GLU A 534 -1.59 8.30 0.63
N GLY A 535 -0.41 7.67 0.56
CA GLY A 535 0.81 8.06 1.26
C GLY A 535 1.41 9.40 0.78
N GLY A 536 0.80 10.06 -0.20
CA GLY A 536 1.17 11.40 -0.65
C GLY A 536 2.27 11.45 -1.71
N TYR A 537 2.72 10.32 -2.26
CA TYR A 537 3.75 10.33 -3.29
C TYR A 537 3.19 10.83 -4.62
N ASN A 538 3.72 11.94 -5.13
CA ASN A 538 3.23 12.60 -6.35
C ASN A 538 3.29 11.69 -7.59
N ILE A 539 4.40 10.97 -7.82
CA ILE A 539 4.48 10.01 -8.93
C ILE A 539 3.45 8.88 -8.75
N GLY A 540 3.23 8.39 -7.53
CA GLY A 540 2.17 7.43 -7.22
C GLY A 540 0.77 7.98 -7.52
N GLN A 541 0.51 9.25 -7.22
CA GLN A 541 -0.73 9.94 -7.57
C GLN A 541 -0.92 10.04 -9.08
N ASN A 542 0.12 10.38 -9.85
CA ASN A 542 0.07 10.37 -11.30
C ASN A 542 -0.18 8.96 -11.86
N LYS A 543 0.49 7.94 -11.33
CA LYS A 543 0.28 6.54 -11.74
C LYS A 543 -1.15 6.08 -11.44
N LEU A 544 -1.70 6.44 -10.28
CA LEU A 544 -3.09 6.15 -9.94
C LEU A 544 -4.07 6.90 -10.84
N GLY A 545 -3.79 8.15 -11.19
CA GLY A 545 -4.55 8.91 -12.18
C GLY A 545 -4.64 8.17 -13.52
N ARG A 546 -3.49 7.65 -14.00
CA ARG A 546 -3.42 6.82 -15.22
C ARG A 546 -4.18 5.51 -15.08
N CYS A 547 -4.14 4.86 -13.91
CA CYS A 547 -4.95 3.66 -13.68
C CYS A 547 -6.44 3.95 -13.85
N TYR A 548 -6.94 5.06 -13.34
CA TYR A 548 -8.35 5.46 -13.52
C TYR A 548 -8.67 5.94 -14.94
N GLU A 549 -7.76 6.63 -15.63
CA GLU A 549 -7.98 7.06 -17.02
C GLU A 549 -8.02 5.86 -17.98
N SER A 550 -7.06 4.94 -17.85
CA SER A 550 -6.88 3.81 -18.75
C SER A 550 -7.63 2.54 -18.31
N GLY A 551 -8.10 2.46 -17.07
CA GLY A 551 -8.76 1.27 -16.51
C GLY A 551 -7.78 0.15 -16.12
N ILE A 552 -6.56 0.49 -15.72
CA ILE A 552 -5.52 -0.48 -15.35
C ILE A 552 -5.79 -0.97 -13.92
N GLY A 553 -6.22 -2.24 -13.78
CA GLY A 553 -6.52 -2.86 -12.49
C GLY A 553 -7.75 -2.29 -11.76
N THR A 554 -8.51 -1.40 -12.40
CA THR A 554 -9.72 -0.75 -11.89
C THR A 554 -10.64 -0.36 -13.05
N THR A 555 -11.89 -0.03 -12.76
CA THR A 555 -12.81 0.56 -13.74
C THR A 555 -12.33 1.97 -14.15
N LYS A 556 -12.53 2.33 -15.42
CA LYS A 556 -12.23 3.69 -15.89
C LYS A 556 -13.07 4.72 -15.14
N ASP A 557 -12.45 5.81 -14.69
CA ASP A 557 -13.09 6.89 -13.94
C ASP A 557 -12.33 8.21 -14.17
N GLU A 558 -12.75 8.95 -15.18
CA GLU A 558 -12.07 10.19 -15.60
C GLU A 558 -12.09 11.27 -14.50
N ALA A 559 -13.15 11.32 -13.68
CA ALA A 559 -13.24 12.27 -12.57
C ALA A 559 -12.19 11.97 -11.49
N LYS A 560 -12.00 10.69 -11.14
CA LYS A 560 -10.90 10.28 -10.26
C LYS A 560 -9.53 10.47 -10.91
N ALA A 561 -9.40 10.21 -12.21
CA ALA A 561 -8.15 10.47 -12.94
C ALA A 561 -7.75 11.95 -12.83
N PHE A 562 -8.67 12.87 -13.15
CA PHE A 562 -8.48 14.31 -13.00
C PHE A 562 -8.11 14.69 -11.56
N HIS A 563 -8.82 14.17 -10.56
CA HIS A 563 -8.54 14.44 -9.15
C HIS A 563 -7.12 14.06 -8.75
N TRP A 564 -6.65 12.88 -9.15
CA TRP A 564 -5.31 12.40 -8.81
C TRP A 564 -4.21 13.08 -9.63
N TYR A 565 -4.44 13.35 -10.92
CA TYR A 565 -3.53 14.18 -11.72
C TYR A 565 -3.39 15.59 -11.15
N LYS A 566 -4.50 16.20 -10.70
CA LYS A 566 -4.50 17.50 -10.03
C LYS A 566 -3.63 17.49 -8.76
N LYS A 567 -3.82 16.50 -7.88
CA LYS A 567 -3.00 16.34 -6.68
C LYS A 567 -1.50 16.19 -7.01
N SER A 568 -1.18 15.40 -8.04
CA SER A 568 0.21 15.22 -8.48
C SER A 568 0.82 16.53 -9.02
N ALA A 569 0.07 17.24 -9.87
CA ALA A 569 0.49 18.49 -10.50
C ALA A 569 0.73 19.61 -9.50
N GLU A 570 -0.16 19.75 -8.50
CA GLU A 570 -0.05 20.73 -7.42
C GLU A 570 1.18 20.51 -6.53
N ARG A 571 1.70 19.27 -6.48
CA ARG A 571 2.95 18.91 -5.81
C ARG A 571 4.19 19.02 -6.70
N GLY A 572 4.05 19.54 -7.93
CA GLY A 572 5.17 19.81 -8.82
C GLY A 572 5.63 18.63 -9.69
N ASP A 573 4.86 17.54 -9.78
CA ASP A 573 5.20 16.44 -10.70
C ASP A 573 5.00 16.86 -12.16
N GLY A 574 6.06 16.85 -12.96
CA GLY A 574 6.00 17.26 -14.37
C GLY A 574 5.04 16.40 -15.20
N TYR A 575 4.98 15.08 -14.96
CA TYR A 575 4.03 14.22 -15.67
C TYR A 575 2.58 14.50 -15.25
N GLY A 576 2.33 14.70 -13.96
CA GLY A 576 1.03 15.13 -13.44
C GLY A 576 0.58 16.48 -13.99
N GLN A 577 1.49 17.46 -14.10
CA GLN A 577 1.22 18.77 -14.71
C GLN A 577 0.85 18.62 -16.19
N ASN A 578 1.62 17.83 -16.96
CA ASN A 578 1.29 17.53 -18.35
C ASN A 578 -0.09 16.86 -18.48
N ASN A 579 -0.35 15.82 -17.69
CA ASN A 579 -1.61 15.07 -17.74
C ASN A 579 -2.80 15.91 -17.29
N LEU A 580 -2.60 16.84 -16.35
CA LEU A 580 -3.62 17.80 -15.97
C LEU A 580 -3.89 18.82 -17.09
N GLY A 581 -2.84 19.27 -17.80
CA GLY A 581 -2.98 20.07 -19.02
C GLY A 581 -3.81 19.34 -20.08
N HIS A 582 -3.52 18.05 -20.28
CA HIS A 582 -4.28 17.17 -21.17
C HIS A 582 -5.76 17.04 -20.76
N CYS A 583 -6.02 16.88 -19.46
CA CYS A 583 -7.39 16.86 -18.95
C CYS A 583 -8.14 18.15 -19.25
N TYR A 584 -7.51 19.32 -19.09
CA TYR A 584 -8.13 20.59 -19.43
C TYR A 584 -8.29 20.81 -20.94
N GLN A 585 -7.35 20.35 -21.77
CA GLN A 585 -7.43 20.50 -23.22
C GLN A 585 -8.58 19.69 -23.83
N TYR A 586 -8.80 18.47 -23.34
CA TYR A 586 -9.77 17.53 -23.90
C TYR A 586 -11.04 17.36 -23.05
N GLY A 587 -11.07 17.94 -21.85
CA GLY A 587 -12.21 17.84 -20.94
C GLY A 587 -12.32 16.49 -20.21
N ILE A 588 -11.19 15.84 -19.91
CA ILE A 588 -11.16 14.54 -19.23
C ILE A 588 -11.40 14.76 -17.73
N GLY A 589 -12.56 14.33 -17.24
CA GLY A 589 -12.93 14.45 -15.82
C GLY A 589 -13.18 15.88 -15.31
N ILE A 590 -13.06 16.88 -16.19
CA ILE A 590 -13.28 18.31 -15.91
C ILE A 590 -13.77 19.01 -17.18
N THR A 591 -14.43 20.16 -17.06
CA THR A 591 -14.79 20.97 -18.23
C THR A 591 -13.54 21.40 -19.00
N LYS A 592 -13.57 21.23 -20.34
CA LYS A 592 -12.53 21.72 -21.25
C LYS A 592 -12.24 23.22 -21.00
N ASN A 593 -10.97 23.56 -20.88
CA ASN A 593 -10.48 24.91 -20.66
C ASN A 593 -9.06 25.04 -21.23
N GLU A 594 -8.92 25.62 -22.42
CA GLU A 594 -7.65 25.69 -23.14
C GLU A 594 -6.65 26.63 -22.47
N GLU A 595 -7.11 27.73 -21.86
CA GLU A 595 -6.24 28.65 -21.11
C GLU A 595 -5.57 27.92 -19.93
N LYS A 596 -6.33 27.15 -19.14
CA LYS A 596 -5.78 26.33 -18.07
C LYS A 596 -4.88 25.21 -18.60
N ALA A 597 -5.22 24.61 -19.75
CA ALA A 597 -4.37 23.61 -20.39
C ALA A 597 -2.99 24.20 -20.72
N PHE A 598 -2.96 25.37 -21.37
CA PHE A 598 -1.74 26.11 -21.67
C PHE A 598 -0.92 26.40 -20.41
N GLN A 599 -1.56 26.91 -19.35
CA GLN A 599 -0.86 27.22 -18.10
C GLN A 599 -0.20 25.97 -17.47
N TRP A 600 -0.86 24.82 -17.52
CA TRP A 600 -0.30 23.58 -16.96
C TRP A 600 0.77 22.95 -17.85
N TYR A 601 0.60 22.96 -19.17
CA TYR A 601 1.66 22.54 -20.10
C TYR A 601 2.89 23.43 -19.98
N LYS A 602 2.70 24.76 -19.81
CA LYS A 602 3.78 25.71 -19.56
C LYS A 602 4.58 25.35 -18.30
N LYS A 603 3.90 25.15 -17.18
CA LYS A 603 4.56 24.71 -15.93
C LYS A 603 5.33 23.40 -16.10
N SER A 604 4.71 22.42 -16.77
CA SER A 604 5.34 21.13 -17.07
C SER A 604 6.61 21.30 -17.92
N ALA A 605 6.54 22.12 -18.97
CA ALA A 605 7.65 22.35 -19.91
C ALA A 605 8.81 23.11 -19.26
N GLU A 606 8.51 24.15 -18.47
CA GLU A 606 9.48 24.93 -17.70
C GLU A 606 10.14 24.09 -16.60
N GLY A 607 9.40 23.11 -16.04
CA GLY A 607 9.93 22.08 -15.16
C GLY A 607 10.77 21.00 -15.84
N GLY A 608 11.00 21.09 -17.16
CA GLY A 608 11.86 20.19 -17.92
C GLY A 608 11.17 18.90 -18.41
N ASN A 609 9.85 18.76 -18.30
CA ASN A 609 9.14 17.58 -18.79
C ASN A 609 9.03 17.59 -20.31
N ILE A 610 9.63 16.60 -20.98
CA ILE A 610 9.70 16.49 -22.45
C ILE A 610 8.33 16.39 -23.15
N ASN A 611 7.32 15.79 -22.51
CA ASN A 611 5.96 15.72 -23.05
C ASN A 611 5.29 17.10 -22.95
N GLY A 612 5.45 17.76 -21.80
CA GLY A 612 4.98 19.13 -21.60
C GLY A 612 5.60 20.12 -22.59
N GLN A 613 6.90 19.99 -22.87
CA GLN A 613 7.59 20.80 -23.89
C GLN A 613 6.98 20.60 -25.28
N ASN A 614 6.71 19.36 -25.70
CA ASN A 614 6.04 19.09 -26.98
C ASN A 614 4.61 19.67 -27.01
N ASN A 615 3.83 19.46 -25.96
CA ASN A 615 2.46 19.95 -25.89
C ASN A 615 2.38 21.49 -25.84
N LEU A 616 3.36 22.15 -25.21
CA LEU A 616 3.48 23.60 -25.25
C LEU A 616 3.86 24.11 -26.66
N GLY A 617 4.72 23.39 -27.37
CA GLY A 617 4.99 23.66 -28.80
C GLY A 617 3.72 23.59 -29.64
N TYR A 618 2.90 22.56 -29.41
CA TYR A 618 1.60 22.39 -30.06
C TYR A 618 0.61 23.53 -29.74
N CYS A 619 0.58 24.00 -28.49
CA CYS A 619 -0.25 25.14 -28.10
C CYS A 619 0.14 26.42 -28.84
N HIS A 620 1.44 26.68 -29.00
CA HIS A 620 1.93 27.84 -29.74
C HIS A 620 1.69 27.72 -31.25
N GLU A 621 1.80 26.52 -31.83
CA GLU A 621 1.54 26.32 -33.26
C GLU A 621 0.06 26.51 -33.62
N ASN A 622 -0.87 26.09 -32.75
CA ASN A 622 -2.31 26.03 -33.06
C ASN A 622 -3.17 27.02 -32.24
N GLY A 623 -2.55 27.92 -31.48
CA GLY A 623 -3.28 28.91 -30.68
C GLY A 623 -4.13 28.34 -29.53
N VAL A 624 -3.77 27.17 -28.97
CA VAL A 624 -4.54 26.54 -27.89
C VAL A 624 -4.24 27.23 -26.56
N GLY A 625 -5.17 28.07 -26.10
CA GLY A 625 -5.06 28.81 -24.84
C GLY A 625 -4.03 29.95 -24.85
N THR A 626 -3.47 30.27 -26.03
CA THR A 626 -2.51 31.35 -26.31
C THR A 626 -2.71 31.84 -27.74
N THR A 627 -2.08 32.94 -28.13
CA THR A 627 -1.96 33.30 -29.55
C THR A 627 -0.98 32.38 -30.28
N GLU A 628 -1.23 32.14 -31.57
CA GLU A 628 -0.31 31.42 -32.45
C GLU A 628 1.06 32.13 -32.51
N ASP A 629 2.13 31.34 -32.45
CA ASP A 629 3.53 31.79 -32.44
C ASP A 629 4.43 30.65 -32.92
N GLU A 630 4.70 30.61 -34.23
CA GLU A 630 5.49 29.54 -34.83
C GLU A 630 6.94 29.52 -34.34
N GLU A 631 7.53 30.67 -34.01
CA GLU A 631 8.90 30.74 -33.50
C GLU A 631 9.01 30.09 -32.12
N LYS A 632 8.05 30.36 -31.22
CA LYS A 632 7.98 29.67 -29.93
C LYS A 632 7.66 28.18 -30.10
N ALA A 633 6.79 27.82 -31.04
CA ALA A 633 6.50 26.42 -31.33
C ALA A 633 7.78 25.66 -31.73
N PHE A 634 8.56 26.23 -32.65
CA PHE A 634 9.86 25.69 -33.09
C PHE A 634 10.82 25.49 -31.91
N GLN A 635 10.97 26.51 -31.04
CA GLN A 635 11.86 26.44 -29.87
C GLN A 635 11.45 25.35 -28.87
N TRP A 636 10.15 25.16 -28.62
CA TRP A 636 9.66 24.16 -27.68
C TRP A 636 9.71 22.73 -28.24
N TYR A 637 9.41 22.55 -29.53
CA TYR A 637 9.62 21.27 -30.20
C TYR A 637 11.10 20.87 -30.21
N PHE A 638 12.02 21.83 -30.42
CA PHE A 638 13.46 21.58 -30.32
C PHE A 638 13.85 21.01 -28.94
N LYS A 639 13.43 21.66 -27.85
CA LYS A 639 13.75 21.19 -26.49
C LYS A 639 13.24 19.77 -26.22
N SER A 640 12.02 19.46 -26.66
CA SER A 640 11.47 18.11 -26.53
C SER A 640 12.23 17.08 -27.37
N ALA A 641 12.62 17.45 -28.59
CA ALA A 641 13.39 16.61 -29.52
C ALA A 641 14.81 16.32 -29.00
N GLU A 642 15.48 17.34 -28.46
CA GLU A 642 16.79 17.24 -27.81
C GLU A 642 16.73 16.35 -26.56
N GLY A 643 15.61 16.42 -25.82
CA GLY A 643 15.30 15.52 -24.72
C GLY A 643 15.01 14.06 -25.12
N GLY A 644 15.02 13.74 -26.42
CA GLY A 644 14.88 12.38 -26.93
C GLY A 644 13.45 11.90 -27.14
N TYR A 645 12.45 12.78 -27.12
CA TYR A 645 11.04 12.39 -27.30
C TYR A 645 10.73 12.17 -28.79
N SER A 646 10.31 10.97 -29.19
CA SER A 646 10.10 10.61 -30.60
C SER A 646 9.08 11.51 -31.32
N ILE A 647 7.94 11.80 -30.66
CA ILE A 647 6.93 12.72 -31.22
C ILE A 647 7.49 14.15 -31.33
N GLY A 648 8.29 14.59 -30.36
CA GLY A 648 8.97 15.88 -30.41
C GLY A 648 9.97 15.95 -31.57
N GLN A 649 10.74 14.88 -31.80
CA GLN A 649 11.67 14.75 -32.93
C GLN A 649 10.93 14.78 -34.29
N ASN A 650 9.77 14.10 -34.39
CA ASN A 650 8.92 14.14 -35.58
C ASN A 650 8.36 15.55 -35.82
N ASN A 651 7.82 16.21 -34.80
CA ASN A 651 7.28 17.57 -34.92
C ASN A 651 8.38 18.57 -35.29
N PHE A 652 9.58 18.44 -34.71
CA PHE A 652 10.70 19.31 -35.03
C PHE A 652 11.24 19.08 -36.46
N GLY A 653 11.27 17.81 -36.92
CA GLY A 653 11.52 17.49 -38.33
C GLY A 653 10.50 18.13 -39.26
N ARG A 654 9.21 18.10 -38.89
CA ARG A 654 8.11 18.75 -39.64
C ARG A 654 8.28 20.26 -39.72
N CYS A 655 8.76 20.90 -38.66
CA CYS A 655 9.04 22.33 -38.69
C CYS A 655 10.09 22.69 -39.77
N TYR A 656 11.17 21.91 -39.88
CA TYR A 656 12.16 22.11 -40.94
C TYR A 656 11.63 21.78 -42.34
N GLU A 657 10.79 20.75 -42.48
CA GLU A 657 10.21 20.39 -43.77
C GLU A 657 9.27 21.47 -44.32
N ASN A 658 8.43 22.03 -43.44
CA ASN A 658 7.38 22.98 -43.80
C ASN A 658 7.76 24.45 -43.59
N GLY A 659 8.86 24.74 -42.90
CA GLY A 659 9.30 26.10 -42.58
C GLY A 659 8.49 26.76 -41.47
N ILE A 660 8.06 25.99 -40.46
CA ILE A 660 7.29 26.49 -39.31
C ILE A 660 8.27 27.08 -38.31
N GLY A 661 8.23 28.40 -38.11
CA GLY A 661 9.14 29.10 -37.20
C GLY A 661 10.63 29.06 -37.61
N THR A 662 10.93 28.59 -38.83
CA THR A 662 12.29 28.48 -39.37
C THR A 662 12.27 28.46 -40.91
N THR A 663 13.42 28.55 -41.56
CA THR A 663 13.53 28.35 -43.01
C THR A 663 13.47 26.87 -43.37
N LYS A 664 12.80 26.53 -44.48
CA LYS A 664 12.71 25.15 -44.97
C LYS A 664 14.09 24.53 -45.18
N ASP A 665 14.35 23.37 -44.56
CA ASP A 665 15.61 22.64 -44.62
C ASP A 665 15.33 21.13 -44.60
N LYS A 666 15.20 20.54 -45.79
CA LYS A 666 14.82 19.13 -45.95
C LYS A 666 15.88 18.17 -45.42
N GLU A 667 17.16 18.54 -45.47
CA GLU A 667 18.25 17.71 -44.98
C GLU A 667 18.21 17.62 -43.44
N LYS A 668 18.01 18.75 -42.75
CA LYS A 668 17.79 18.73 -41.29
C LYS A 668 16.52 18.00 -40.89
N ALA A 669 15.43 18.16 -41.64
CA ALA A 669 14.20 17.40 -41.41
C ALA A 669 14.46 15.88 -41.42
N PHE A 670 15.17 15.40 -42.45
CA PHE A 670 15.59 14.00 -42.57
C PHE A 670 16.41 13.51 -41.37
N GLN A 671 17.38 14.30 -40.90
CA GLN A 671 18.21 13.93 -39.74
C GLN A 671 17.37 13.73 -38.46
N TRP A 672 16.34 14.56 -38.25
CA TRP A 672 15.45 14.42 -37.08
C TRP A 672 14.47 13.26 -37.21
N TYR A 673 13.93 13.02 -38.41
CA TYR A 673 13.13 11.82 -38.69
C TYR A 673 13.94 10.52 -38.50
N LEU A 674 15.22 10.54 -38.87
CA LEU A 674 16.13 9.41 -38.65
C LEU A 674 16.30 9.12 -37.15
N LYS A 675 16.57 10.14 -36.33
CA LYS A 675 16.69 10.00 -34.86
C LYS A 675 15.41 9.42 -34.25
N SER A 676 14.24 9.91 -34.66
CA SER A 676 12.94 9.39 -34.19
C SER A 676 12.78 7.91 -34.54
N ALA A 677 13.06 7.54 -35.80
CA ALA A 677 12.99 6.16 -36.23
C ALA A 677 13.98 5.25 -35.47
N GLU A 678 15.21 5.70 -35.19
CA GLU A 678 16.20 4.92 -34.43
C GLU A 678 15.73 4.56 -33.01
N THR A 679 14.86 5.37 -32.41
CA THR A 679 14.25 5.06 -31.10
C THR A 679 13.12 4.02 -31.17
N GLY A 680 12.78 3.53 -32.37
CA GLY A 680 11.76 2.50 -32.58
C GLY A 680 10.34 3.01 -32.83
N ASP A 681 10.16 4.32 -33.02
CA ASP A 681 8.86 4.98 -33.25
C ASP A 681 8.26 4.58 -34.61
N SER A 682 7.09 3.92 -34.62
CA SER A 682 6.47 3.39 -35.84
C SER A 682 6.05 4.49 -36.82
N TYR A 683 5.67 5.68 -36.34
CA TYR A 683 5.36 6.83 -37.18
C TYR A 683 6.61 7.47 -37.79
N GLY A 684 7.68 7.62 -37.01
CA GLY A 684 9.01 8.02 -37.50
C GLY A 684 9.57 7.04 -38.55
N GLN A 685 9.34 5.73 -38.37
CA GLN A 685 9.69 4.70 -39.38
C GLN A 685 8.91 4.91 -40.70
N ASN A 686 7.63 5.31 -40.63
CA ASN A 686 6.83 5.62 -41.81
C ASN A 686 7.37 6.86 -42.55
N ILE A 687 7.60 7.95 -41.83
CA ILE A 687 8.12 9.20 -42.41
C ILE A 687 9.48 8.95 -43.06
N LEU A 688 10.37 8.20 -42.41
CA LEU A 688 11.68 7.89 -42.95
C LEU A 688 11.59 7.02 -44.22
N GLY A 689 10.66 6.07 -44.27
CA GLY A 689 10.36 5.31 -45.49
C GLY A 689 9.96 6.22 -46.65
N HIS A 690 9.11 7.23 -46.37
CA HIS A 690 8.70 8.23 -47.34
C HIS A 690 9.86 9.13 -47.81
N CYS A 691 10.75 9.53 -46.91
CA CYS A 691 11.96 10.27 -47.28
C CYS A 691 12.83 9.49 -48.27
N TYR A 692 13.04 8.19 -48.06
CA TYR A 692 13.81 7.35 -48.97
C TYR A 692 13.10 7.08 -50.30
N GLU A 693 11.78 6.88 -50.30
CA GLU A 693 11.02 6.60 -51.53
C GLU A 693 11.02 7.79 -52.50
N TYR A 694 10.91 9.00 -51.97
CA TYR A 694 10.79 10.23 -52.78
C TYR A 694 12.06 11.09 -52.82
N GLY A 695 13.12 10.71 -52.10
CA GLY A 695 14.37 11.48 -52.01
C GLY A 695 14.19 12.82 -51.28
N ASN A 696 13.36 12.85 -50.23
CA ASN A 696 13.10 14.08 -49.46
C ASN A 696 14.18 14.26 -48.39
N GLY A 697 15.12 15.19 -48.62
CA GLY A 697 16.23 15.44 -47.70
C GLY A 697 17.34 14.38 -47.73
N THR A 698 17.25 13.42 -48.65
CA THR A 698 18.22 12.35 -48.87
C THR A 698 18.15 11.88 -50.33
N THR A 699 19.06 11.01 -50.76
CA THR A 699 18.96 10.40 -52.10
C THR A 699 17.85 9.34 -52.12
N LYS A 700 17.13 9.24 -53.24
CA LYS A 700 16.09 8.23 -53.42
C LYS A 700 16.70 6.82 -53.32
N ASP A 701 16.11 5.98 -52.48
CA ASP A 701 16.58 4.62 -52.17
C ASP A 701 15.37 3.71 -51.91
N ASN A 702 14.91 3.02 -52.94
CA ASN A 702 13.73 2.15 -52.85
C ASN A 702 13.94 0.96 -51.89
N GLU A 703 15.16 0.46 -51.75
CA GLU A 703 15.47 -0.65 -50.84
C GLU A 703 15.31 -0.21 -49.38
N LYS A 704 15.85 0.97 -49.03
CA LYS A 704 15.64 1.57 -47.70
C LYS A 704 14.21 2.04 -47.47
N ALA A 705 13.47 2.40 -48.52
CA ALA A 705 12.05 2.73 -48.43
C ALA A 705 11.20 1.55 -47.91
N PHE A 706 11.63 0.30 -48.13
CA PHE A 706 10.93 -0.90 -47.61
C PHE A 706 10.89 -0.99 -46.08
N ARG A 707 11.55 -0.06 -45.38
CA ARG A 707 11.45 0.12 -43.93
C ARG A 707 10.02 0.45 -43.46
N TYR A 708 9.08 0.80 -44.35
CA TYR A 708 7.63 0.79 -44.06
C TYR A 708 7.16 -0.52 -43.40
N LYS A 709 7.84 -1.64 -43.64
CA LYS A 709 7.61 -2.90 -42.93
C LYS A 709 7.69 -2.76 -41.41
N LYS A 710 8.71 -2.08 -40.89
CA LYS A 710 8.87 -1.85 -39.45
C LYS A 710 7.75 -0.99 -38.87
N SER A 711 7.29 -0.01 -39.65
CA SER A 711 6.15 0.84 -39.28
C SER A 711 4.84 0.04 -39.23
N ALA A 712 4.60 -0.80 -40.26
CA ALA A 712 3.40 -1.61 -40.38
C ALA A 712 3.32 -2.73 -39.32
N GLU A 713 4.44 -3.38 -39.02
CA GLU A 713 4.57 -4.37 -37.93
C GLU A 713 4.38 -3.71 -36.55
N GLY A 714 4.72 -2.43 -36.43
CA GLY A 714 4.41 -1.60 -35.26
C GLY A 714 2.95 -1.15 -35.18
N GLY A 715 2.08 -1.58 -36.10
CA GLY A 715 0.63 -1.31 -36.07
C GLY A 715 0.20 0.03 -36.65
N GLU A 716 1.08 0.79 -37.29
CA GLU A 716 0.77 2.13 -37.83
C GLU A 716 0.05 2.00 -39.19
N SER A 717 -1.14 2.60 -39.30
CA SER A 717 -2.04 2.34 -40.45
C SER A 717 -1.57 2.97 -41.76
N TYR A 718 -0.86 4.11 -41.74
CA TYR A 718 -0.23 4.67 -42.93
C TYR A 718 0.97 3.83 -43.39
N GLY A 719 1.76 3.29 -42.47
CA GLY A 719 2.84 2.33 -42.71
C GLY A 719 2.31 1.04 -43.31
N GLN A 720 1.17 0.54 -42.83
CA GLN A 720 0.46 -0.60 -43.41
C GLN A 720 -0.01 -0.29 -44.84
N ASN A 721 -0.57 0.90 -45.09
CA ASN A 721 -0.94 1.34 -46.43
C ASN A 721 0.27 1.38 -47.37
N ASN A 722 1.34 2.04 -46.93
CA ASN A 722 2.56 2.23 -47.72
C ASN A 722 3.27 0.89 -47.98
N LEU A 723 3.23 -0.04 -47.04
CA LEU A 723 3.71 -1.41 -47.25
C LEU A 723 2.85 -2.17 -48.27
N GLY A 724 1.52 -2.00 -48.22
CA GLY A 724 0.60 -2.50 -49.23
C GLY A 724 0.96 -1.99 -50.63
N ARG A 725 1.33 -0.70 -50.73
CA ARG A 725 1.82 -0.07 -51.96
C ARG A 725 3.18 -0.59 -52.41
N CYS A 726 4.11 -0.82 -51.47
CA CYS A 726 5.39 -1.44 -51.78
C CYS A 726 5.23 -2.80 -52.44
N TYR A 727 4.33 -3.65 -51.93
CA TYR A 727 4.03 -4.95 -52.53
C TYR A 727 3.26 -4.86 -53.85
N GLN A 728 2.40 -3.85 -54.04
CA GLN A 728 1.69 -3.64 -55.31
C GLN A 728 2.65 -3.29 -56.46
N TYR A 729 3.57 -2.36 -56.19
CA TYR A 729 4.43 -1.78 -57.22
C TYR A 729 5.86 -2.33 -57.23
N GLY A 730 6.25 -3.14 -56.25
CA GLY A 730 7.59 -3.71 -56.12
C GLY A 730 8.63 -2.70 -55.63
N ILE A 731 8.24 -1.82 -54.70
CA ILE A 731 9.12 -0.78 -54.16
C ILE A 731 9.94 -1.38 -53.01
N GLY A 732 11.22 -1.62 -53.27
CA GLY A 732 12.14 -2.22 -52.28
C GLY A 732 11.88 -3.69 -51.95
N THR A 733 10.97 -4.32 -52.69
CA THR A 733 10.59 -5.72 -52.56
C THR A 733 10.07 -6.25 -53.90
N THR A 734 9.85 -7.56 -54.00
CA THR A 734 9.19 -8.14 -55.17
C THR A 734 7.69 -7.88 -55.13
N LYS A 735 7.06 -7.70 -56.30
CA LYS A 735 5.62 -7.52 -56.41
C LYS A 735 4.89 -8.75 -55.83
N ASP A 736 3.92 -8.52 -54.95
CA ASP A 736 3.12 -9.56 -54.29
C ASP A 736 1.70 -9.04 -54.04
N GLU A 737 0.81 -9.31 -54.99
CA GLU A 737 -0.56 -8.77 -55.00
C GLU A 737 -1.39 -9.26 -53.80
N ARG A 738 -1.14 -10.48 -53.32
CA ARG A 738 -1.82 -11.02 -52.13
C ARG A 738 -1.40 -10.27 -50.86
N LYS A 739 -0.10 -10.04 -50.68
CA LYS A 739 0.39 -9.25 -49.53
C LYS A 739 -0.03 -7.78 -49.62
N SER A 740 -0.08 -7.23 -50.83
CA SER A 740 -0.57 -5.88 -51.07
C SER A 740 -2.00 -5.70 -50.53
N ILE A 741 -2.92 -6.59 -50.94
CA ILE A 741 -4.30 -6.58 -50.47
C ILE A 741 -4.39 -6.80 -48.96
N GLN A 742 -3.60 -7.72 -48.39
CA GLN A 742 -3.59 -7.99 -46.95
C GLN A 742 -3.21 -6.75 -46.13
N TRP A 743 -2.18 -6.02 -46.55
CA TRP A 743 -1.72 -4.82 -45.83
C TRP A 743 -2.64 -3.61 -46.03
N TYR A 744 -3.25 -3.45 -47.21
CA TYR A 744 -4.30 -2.45 -47.41
C TYR A 744 -5.53 -2.71 -46.54
N LYS A 745 -5.92 -3.98 -46.34
CA LYS A 745 -7.01 -4.35 -45.41
C LYS A 745 -6.69 -3.96 -43.98
N LYS A 746 -5.51 -4.32 -43.47
CA LYS A 746 -5.06 -3.92 -42.13
C LYS A 746 -5.05 -2.40 -41.94
N SER A 747 -4.59 -1.67 -42.97
CA SER A 747 -4.63 -0.21 -43.00
C SER A 747 -6.07 0.34 -42.91
N ALA A 748 -7.00 -0.23 -43.68
CA ALA A 748 -8.42 0.14 -43.66
C ALA A 748 -9.12 -0.19 -42.33
N GLU A 749 -8.82 -1.34 -41.72
CA GLU A 749 -9.28 -1.76 -40.39
C GLU A 749 -8.74 -0.83 -39.30
N GLY A 750 -7.51 -0.33 -39.47
CA GLY A 750 -6.92 0.74 -38.68
C GLY A 750 -7.52 2.14 -38.94
N GLY A 751 -8.60 2.23 -39.73
CA GLY A 751 -9.33 3.48 -40.01
C GLY A 751 -8.70 4.38 -41.07
N ASN A 752 -7.72 3.90 -41.85
CA ASN A 752 -7.06 4.71 -42.87
C ASN A 752 -7.87 4.76 -44.17
N ILE A 753 -8.29 5.96 -44.55
CA ILE A 753 -9.09 6.23 -45.75
C ILE A 753 -8.37 5.87 -47.07
N TYR A 754 -7.03 5.93 -47.10
CA TYR A 754 -6.24 5.55 -48.27
C TYR A 754 -6.14 4.03 -48.40
N GLY A 755 -6.16 3.29 -47.28
CA GLY A 755 -6.30 1.83 -47.29
C GLY A 755 -7.63 1.42 -47.91
N GLN A 756 -8.72 2.06 -47.48
CA GLN A 756 -10.07 1.83 -48.03
C GLN A 756 -10.14 2.17 -49.54
N SER A 757 -9.56 3.31 -49.93
CA SER A 757 -9.54 3.76 -51.33
C SER A 757 -8.66 2.88 -52.23
N SER A 758 -7.53 2.38 -51.71
CA SER A 758 -6.62 1.48 -52.44
C SER A 758 -7.27 0.12 -52.67
N ILE A 759 -8.03 -0.39 -51.70
CA ILE A 759 -8.86 -1.59 -51.86
C ILE A 759 -9.94 -1.36 -52.92
N GLU A 760 -10.65 -0.24 -52.85
CA GLU A 760 -11.72 0.10 -53.81
C GLU A 760 -11.18 0.26 -55.25
N SER A 761 -10.00 0.88 -55.41
CA SER A 761 -9.31 1.01 -56.71
C SER A 761 -8.89 -0.34 -57.30
N LEU A 762 -8.43 -1.28 -56.47
CA LEU A 762 -8.11 -2.64 -56.88
C LEU A 762 -9.37 -3.42 -57.31
N TYR A 763 -10.52 -3.17 -56.68
CA TYR A 763 -11.80 -3.78 -57.06
C TYR A 763 -12.47 -3.11 -58.28
N ARG A 764 -12.23 -1.82 -58.55
CA ARG A 764 -12.78 -1.09 -59.71
C ARG A 764 -12.05 -1.35 -61.03
N ASN A 765 -10.79 -1.78 -61.00
CA ASN A 765 -10.07 -2.21 -62.20
C ASN A 765 -10.49 -3.65 -62.58
N GLU A 766 -11.75 -3.82 -62.97
CA GLU A 766 -12.30 -5.06 -63.52
C GLU A 766 -11.69 -5.32 -64.92
N ASN A 767 -10.51 -5.95 -64.98
CA ASN A 767 -10.06 -6.71 -66.16
C ASN A 767 -8.88 -7.67 -65.92
N VAL A 768 -8.64 -8.13 -64.69
CA VAL A 768 -7.75 -9.29 -64.46
C VAL A 768 -8.32 -10.19 -63.36
N ILE A 769 -9.34 -10.98 -63.70
CA ILE A 769 -9.61 -12.24 -63.00
C ILE A 769 -9.85 -13.32 -64.06
N PRO A 770 -8.89 -14.22 -64.32
CA PRO A 770 -9.17 -15.44 -65.07
C PRO A 770 -10.13 -16.35 -64.30
N LYS A 771 -11.08 -16.92 -65.03
CA LYS A 771 -12.12 -17.90 -64.65
C LYS A 771 -11.59 -19.25 -64.09
N SER A 772 -10.47 -19.28 -63.37
CA SER A 772 -9.87 -20.50 -62.83
C SER A 772 -9.77 -20.47 -61.30
N ILE A 773 -10.90 -20.34 -60.61
CA ILE A 773 -11.02 -20.77 -59.20
C ILE A 773 -12.38 -21.48 -59.01
N GLN A 774 -12.63 -22.49 -59.85
CA GLN A 774 -13.36 -23.67 -59.43
C GLN A 774 -12.33 -24.81 -59.33
N GLY A 775 -12.04 -25.18 -58.09
CA GLY A 775 -11.43 -26.46 -57.71
C GLY A 775 -10.05 -26.81 -58.25
N THR A 776 -9.01 -26.55 -57.45
CA THR A 776 -7.96 -27.56 -57.21
C THR A 776 -7.47 -27.47 -55.77
N LYS A 777 -7.70 -28.59 -55.07
CA LYS A 777 -7.09 -28.96 -53.80
C LYS A 777 -5.58 -29.03 -53.94
N ASN A 778 -4.87 -28.65 -52.88
CA ASN A 778 -3.94 -29.51 -52.16
C ASN A 778 -3.79 -28.90 -50.76
N ASN A 779 -4.53 -29.46 -49.80
CA ASN A 779 -4.01 -30.43 -48.82
C ASN A 779 -2.95 -29.80 -47.93
N ASP A 780 -3.43 -29.18 -46.84
CA ASP A 780 -3.19 -29.73 -45.51
C ASP A 780 -4.46 -29.56 -44.64
N SER A 781 -4.95 -30.70 -44.15
CA SER A 781 -6.02 -30.90 -43.15
C SER A 781 -7.38 -30.20 -43.35
N TYR A 782 -8.25 -30.76 -44.21
CA TYR A 782 -9.71 -30.64 -44.03
C TYR A 782 -10.31 -32.02 -43.81
N GLN A 783 -10.13 -32.53 -42.59
CA GLN A 783 -11.00 -33.53 -42.00
C GLN A 783 -11.54 -32.95 -40.70
N ASN A 784 -12.65 -32.24 -40.79
CA ASN A 784 -13.71 -32.44 -39.82
C ASN A 784 -15.02 -32.46 -40.61
N SER A 785 -15.66 -33.61 -40.58
CA SER A 785 -17.06 -33.82 -40.92
C SER A 785 -17.92 -32.65 -40.44
N GLY A 786 -18.87 -32.20 -41.26
CA GLY A 786 -19.86 -31.17 -40.89
C GLY A 786 -20.44 -31.48 -39.51
N ALA A 787 -20.03 -30.69 -38.52
CA ALA A 787 -20.23 -31.03 -37.11
C ALA A 787 -21.72 -31.07 -36.76
N SER A 788 -22.53 -30.28 -37.47
CA SER A 788 -23.99 -30.24 -37.32
C SER A 788 -24.77 -31.24 -38.17
N GLY A 789 -24.13 -31.87 -39.15
CA GLY A 789 -24.81 -32.67 -40.17
C GLY A 789 -25.70 -31.85 -41.13
N ASN A 790 -25.65 -30.51 -41.09
CA ASN A 790 -26.44 -29.63 -41.96
C ASN A 790 -25.60 -28.53 -42.61
N TYR A 791 -25.59 -28.53 -43.95
CA TYR A 791 -24.79 -27.60 -44.76
C TYR A 791 -25.03 -26.11 -44.45
N GLU A 792 -26.28 -25.69 -44.24
CA GLU A 792 -26.59 -24.26 -44.03
C GLU A 792 -26.14 -23.78 -42.64
N ILE A 793 -26.21 -24.63 -41.62
CA ILE A 793 -25.67 -24.33 -40.28
C ILE A 793 -24.15 -24.28 -40.31
N ASP A 794 -23.53 -25.31 -40.90
CA ASP A 794 -22.06 -25.37 -40.99
C ASP A 794 -21.52 -24.17 -41.79
N LYS A 795 -22.22 -23.75 -42.84
CA LYS A 795 -21.88 -22.56 -43.63
C LYS A 795 -21.92 -21.28 -42.80
N ILE A 796 -22.99 -21.02 -42.04
CA ILE A 796 -23.10 -19.81 -41.21
C ILE A 796 -22.05 -19.82 -40.08
N ILE A 797 -21.83 -20.96 -39.43
CA ILE A 797 -20.77 -21.12 -38.44
C ILE A 797 -19.41 -20.81 -39.06
N HIS A 798 -19.12 -21.39 -40.23
CA HIS A 798 -17.86 -21.15 -40.93
C HIS A 798 -17.69 -19.69 -41.35
N MET A 799 -18.76 -19.01 -41.77
CA MET A 799 -18.72 -17.57 -42.04
C MET A 799 -18.34 -16.73 -40.82
N THR A 800 -18.72 -17.14 -39.60
CA THR A 800 -18.26 -16.46 -38.37
C THR A 800 -16.80 -16.77 -38.03
N GLN A 801 -16.33 -17.99 -38.32
CA GLN A 801 -14.94 -18.41 -38.07
C GLN A 801 -13.94 -17.81 -39.07
N LEU A 802 -14.39 -17.52 -40.29
CA LEU A 802 -13.59 -16.87 -41.34
C LEU A 802 -13.59 -15.34 -41.23
N ASP A 803 -14.39 -14.76 -40.34
CA ASP A 803 -14.38 -13.33 -40.10
C ASP A 803 -13.13 -12.96 -39.29
N GLU A 804 -12.05 -12.56 -39.99
CA GLU A 804 -10.78 -12.16 -39.37
C GLU A 804 -10.92 -10.97 -38.40
N ASN A 805 -12.03 -10.23 -38.48
CA ASN A 805 -12.36 -9.12 -37.59
C ASN A 805 -13.25 -9.52 -36.40
N ALA A 806 -13.76 -10.76 -36.36
CA ALA A 806 -14.58 -11.25 -35.27
C ALA A 806 -13.71 -11.50 -34.03
N LYS A 807 -14.17 -11.00 -32.89
CA LYS A 807 -13.59 -11.36 -31.59
C LYS A 807 -13.96 -12.79 -31.23
N GLU A 808 -13.18 -13.46 -30.39
CA GLU A 808 -13.42 -14.87 -30.01
C GLU A 808 -14.84 -15.16 -29.47
N TRP A 809 -15.47 -14.16 -28.84
CA TRP A 809 -16.85 -14.21 -28.33
C TRP A 809 -17.94 -13.97 -29.40
N GLU A 810 -17.57 -13.54 -30.60
CA GLU A 810 -18.44 -13.35 -31.77
C GLU A 810 -18.42 -14.58 -32.71
N ILE A 811 -17.47 -15.49 -32.52
CA ILE A 811 -17.33 -16.72 -33.31
C ILE A 811 -18.35 -17.76 -32.82
N TRP A 812 -19.20 -18.24 -33.72
CA TRP A 812 -20.21 -19.26 -33.39
C TRP A 812 -19.62 -20.65 -33.50
N ARG A 813 -20.13 -21.58 -32.70
CA ARG A 813 -19.65 -22.96 -32.66
C ARG A 813 -20.82 -23.94 -32.78
N TRP A 814 -20.55 -25.10 -33.37
CA TRP A 814 -21.42 -26.24 -33.16
C TRP A 814 -21.12 -26.81 -31.77
N ILE A 815 -22.14 -26.93 -30.93
CA ILE A 815 -22.00 -27.41 -29.55
C ILE A 815 -22.81 -28.69 -29.42
N ASP A 816 -22.14 -29.79 -29.11
CA ASP A 816 -22.79 -31.07 -28.84
C ASP A 816 -23.74 -30.94 -27.64
N TYR A 817 -25.00 -31.35 -27.82
CA TYR A 817 -26.04 -31.20 -26.81
C TYR A 817 -25.70 -31.90 -25.48
N SER A 818 -24.92 -32.99 -25.53
CA SER A 818 -24.44 -33.71 -24.34
C SER A 818 -23.53 -32.88 -23.43
N LYS A 819 -23.01 -31.74 -23.91
CA LYS A 819 -22.18 -30.82 -23.13
C LYS A 819 -22.98 -29.91 -22.20
N PHE A 820 -24.30 -29.89 -22.34
CA PHE A 820 -25.19 -29.12 -21.48
C PHE A 820 -25.69 -29.97 -20.31
N LYS A 821 -25.51 -29.44 -19.10
CA LYS A 821 -26.05 -30.02 -17.86
C LYS A 821 -27.00 -29.03 -17.20
N ASN A 822 -27.77 -29.52 -16.22
CA ASN A 822 -28.69 -28.69 -15.43
C ASN A 822 -29.66 -27.89 -16.32
N ILE A 823 -30.28 -28.59 -17.28
CA ILE A 823 -31.18 -27.99 -18.26
C ILE A 823 -32.53 -27.72 -17.61
N GLU A 824 -32.87 -26.45 -17.42
CA GLU A 824 -34.07 -25.98 -16.71
C GLU A 824 -34.96 -25.15 -17.64
N TYR A 825 -36.26 -25.41 -17.64
CA TYR A 825 -37.22 -24.60 -18.41
C TYR A 825 -37.38 -23.20 -17.80
N ILE A 826 -37.29 -22.14 -18.61
CA ILE A 826 -37.47 -20.74 -18.16
C ILE A 826 -38.84 -20.21 -18.57
N ALA A 827 -39.12 -20.24 -19.87
CA ALA A 827 -40.29 -19.59 -20.46
C ALA A 827 -40.59 -20.14 -21.86
N GLU A 828 -41.82 -19.95 -22.29
CA GLU A 828 -42.29 -20.23 -23.65
C GLU A 828 -42.83 -18.94 -24.25
N GLY A 829 -42.41 -18.67 -25.49
CA GLY A 829 -42.87 -17.55 -26.31
C GLY A 829 -43.66 -18.03 -27.52
N GLY A 830 -44.07 -17.09 -28.38
CA GLY A 830 -44.86 -17.39 -29.59
C GLY A 830 -44.15 -18.34 -30.57
N PHE A 831 -42.82 -18.30 -30.63
CA PHE A 831 -42.00 -19.01 -31.64
C PHE A 831 -41.12 -20.13 -31.07
N GLY A 832 -41.12 -20.36 -29.75
CA GLY A 832 -40.18 -21.29 -29.13
C GLY A 832 -40.22 -21.33 -27.61
N SER A 833 -39.38 -22.16 -27.01
CA SER A 833 -39.13 -22.22 -25.57
C SER A 833 -37.68 -21.89 -25.25
N VAL A 834 -37.46 -21.27 -24.10
CA VAL A 834 -36.13 -20.89 -23.60
C VAL A 834 -35.81 -21.71 -22.37
N TRP A 835 -34.65 -22.33 -22.39
CA TRP A 835 -34.14 -23.19 -21.31
C TRP A 835 -32.80 -22.65 -20.81
N LYS A 836 -32.55 -22.72 -19.52
CA LYS A 836 -31.24 -22.45 -18.91
C LYS A 836 -30.42 -23.73 -18.93
N ALA A 837 -29.12 -23.65 -19.15
CA ALA A 837 -28.20 -24.78 -19.01
C ALA A 837 -26.80 -24.33 -18.60
N GLU A 838 -25.97 -25.28 -18.18
CA GLU A 838 -24.53 -25.09 -17.94
C GLU A 838 -23.71 -25.79 -19.03
N TRP A 839 -22.81 -25.06 -19.68
CA TRP A 839 -21.91 -25.59 -20.70
C TRP A 839 -20.61 -26.11 -20.06
N THR A 840 -20.48 -27.43 -19.97
CA THR A 840 -19.45 -28.11 -19.16
C THR A 840 -18.00 -28.01 -19.65
N ASN A 841 -17.78 -27.64 -20.90
CA ASN A 841 -16.46 -27.53 -21.52
C ASN A 841 -16.36 -26.28 -22.40
N MET A 842 -16.93 -25.18 -21.92
CA MET A 842 -16.83 -23.88 -22.59
C MET A 842 -15.34 -23.52 -22.81
N PRO A 843 -14.95 -23.04 -24.01
CA PRO A 843 -13.59 -22.57 -24.27
C PRO A 843 -13.13 -21.55 -23.24
N GLU A 844 -11.85 -21.63 -22.83
CA GLU A 844 -11.30 -20.80 -21.76
C GLU A 844 -11.45 -19.30 -22.08
N GLU A 845 -11.21 -18.86 -23.31
CA GLU A 845 -11.39 -17.44 -23.68
C GLU A 845 -12.85 -16.97 -23.57
N SER A 846 -13.80 -17.86 -23.90
CA SER A 846 -15.23 -17.56 -23.77
C SER A 846 -15.65 -17.53 -22.29
N PHE A 847 -15.12 -18.44 -21.48
CA PHE A 847 -15.37 -18.49 -20.05
C PHE A 847 -14.77 -17.27 -19.33
N GLU A 848 -13.54 -16.90 -19.65
CA GLU A 848 -12.86 -15.69 -19.14
C GLU A 848 -13.64 -14.43 -19.50
N PHE A 849 -14.10 -14.31 -20.74
CA PHE A 849 -14.83 -13.13 -21.20
C PHE A 849 -16.20 -12.98 -20.52
N TYR A 850 -16.95 -14.07 -20.37
CA TYR A 850 -18.30 -14.02 -19.79
C TYR A 850 -18.33 -14.21 -18.28
N ASN A 851 -17.23 -14.69 -17.69
CA ASN A 851 -17.09 -15.09 -16.28
C ASN A 851 -18.24 -15.99 -15.81
N SER A 852 -18.73 -16.84 -16.71
CA SER A 852 -19.85 -17.76 -16.48
C SER A 852 -19.95 -18.77 -17.61
N ASN A 853 -20.24 -20.02 -17.25
CA ASN A 853 -20.58 -21.09 -18.20
C ASN A 853 -22.11 -21.27 -18.38
N GLN A 854 -22.93 -20.38 -17.81
CA GLN A 854 -24.38 -20.46 -17.95
C GLN A 854 -24.84 -19.93 -19.31
N VAL A 855 -25.67 -20.71 -19.98
CA VAL A 855 -26.21 -20.42 -21.32
C VAL A 855 -27.73 -20.51 -21.33
N ALA A 856 -28.36 -19.82 -22.27
CA ALA A 856 -29.77 -19.95 -22.59
C ALA A 856 -29.93 -20.67 -23.93
N LEU A 857 -30.69 -21.75 -23.96
CA LEU A 857 -31.02 -22.51 -25.16
C LEU A 857 -32.39 -22.05 -25.65
N LYS A 858 -32.44 -21.30 -26.76
CA LYS A 858 -33.68 -20.95 -27.44
C LYS A 858 -34.05 -22.06 -28.42
N LYS A 859 -34.94 -22.96 -28.01
CA LYS A 859 -35.51 -24.03 -28.84
C LYS A 859 -36.68 -23.47 -29.62
N LEU A 860 -36.63 -23.51 -30.95
CA LEU A 860 -37.72 -23.02 -31.80
C LEU A 860 -38.70 -24.15 -32.11
N LYS A 861 -40.00 -23.84 -32.14
CA LYS A 861 -41.04 -24.84 -32.42
C LYS A 861 -40.87 -25.40 -33.84
N ASN A 862 -41.02 -26.72 -33.99
CA ASN A 862 -40.94 -27.44 -35.26
C ASN A 862 -39.57 -27.36 -35.97
N SER A 863 -38.47 -27.17 -35.22
CA SER A 863 -37.12 -27.07 -35.77
C SER A 863 -36.44 -28.43 -36.00
N GLN A 864 -37.17 -29.55 -36.09
CA GLN A 864 -36.58 -30.87 -36.40
C GLN A 864 -35.96 -30.90 -37.82
N LYS A 865 -36.44 -30.03 -38.71
CA LYS A 865 -35.80 -29.67 -39.98
C LYS A 865 -35.56 -28.16 -39.98
N ILE A 866 -34.47 -27.73 -40.58
CA ILE A 866 -34.18 -26.30 -40.73
C ILE A 866 -35.29 -25.64 -41.55
N SER A 867 -36.01 -24.71 -40.94
CA SER A 867 -37.00 -23.88 -41.62
C SER A 867 -36.35 -22.64 -42.24
N SER A 868 -37.02 -22.06 -43.22
CA SER A 868 -36.57 -20.79 -43.82
C SER A 868 -36.54 -19.67 -42.79
N GLU A 869 -37.47 -19.71 -41.83
CA GLU A 869 -37.62 -18.79 -40.71
C GLU A 869 -36.45 -18.88 -39.74
N PHE A 870 -35.96 -20.09 -39.46
CA PHE A 870 -34.78 -20.31 -38.63
C PHE A 870 -33.52 -19.73 -39.27
N LEU A 871 -33.31 -19.95 -40.57
CA LEU A 871 -32.18 -19.37 -41.30
C LEU A 871 -32.27 -17.85 -41.39
N LYS A 872 -33.48 -17.27 -41.52
CA LYS A 872 -33.68 -15.82 -41.49
C LYS A 872 -33.28 -15.22 -40.14
N GLU A 873 -33.63 -15.87 -39.02
CA GLU A 873 -33.21 -15.42 -37.69
C GLU A 873 -31.68 -15.51 -37.52
N LEU A 874 -31.06 -16.62 -37.90
CA LEU A 874 -29.59 -16.76 -37.86
C LEU A 874 -28.89 -15.73 -38.74
N ASN A 875 -29.40 -15.46 -39.93
CA ASN A 875 -28.83 -14.47 -40.84
C ASN A 875 -28.98 -13.04 -40.28
N ALA A 876 -30.13 -12.70 -39.71
CA ALA A 876 -30.33 -11.40 -39.06
C ALA A 876 -29.37 -11.21 -37.87
N ASN A 877 -29.21 -12.23 -37.02
CA ASN A 877 -28.24 -12.22 -35.92
C ASN A 877 -26.80 -12.10 -36.41
N PHE A 878 -26.44 -12.81 -37.49
CA PHE A 878 -25.11 -12.71 -38.08
C PHE A 878 -24.85 -11.30 -38.60
N GLN A 879 -25.74 -10.73 -39.42
CA GLN A 879 -25.54 -9.42 -40.04
C GLN A 879 -25.58 -8.25 -39.05
N CYS A 880 -26.38 -8.38 -37.98
CA CYS A 880 -26.55 -7.36 -36.95
C CYS A 880 -25.69 -7.63 -35.70
N ARG A 881 -24.69 -8.53 -35.77
CA ARG A 881 -23.81 -8.83 -34.64
C ARG A 881 -23.10 -7.57 -34.14
N ASP A 882 -23.29 -7.27 -32.86
CA ASP A 882 -22.65 -6.14 -32.17
C ASP A 882 -22.72 -6.38 -30.64
N LYS A 883 -21.89 -5.68 -29.88
CA LYS A 883 -21.88 -5.76 -28.40
C LYS A 883 -23.21 -5.34 -27.75
N TYR A 884 -24.08 -4.59 -28.43
CA TYR A 884 -25.41 -4.20 -27.96
C TYR A 884 -26.54 -5.11 -28.47
N VAL A 885 -26.22 -6.12 -29.26
CA VAL A 885 -27.14 -7.19 -29.65
C VAL A 885 -26.83 -8.45 -28.83
N LEU A 886 -27.85 -9.26 -28.55
CA LEU A 886 -27.72 -10.45 -27.72
C LEU A 886 -26.77 -11.46 -28.37
N PRO A 887 -25.67 -11.88 -27.70
CA PRO A 887 -24.63 -12.67 -28.34
C PRO A 887 -25.04 -14.14 -28.47
N ILE A 888 -24.83 -14.69 -29.66
CA ILE A 888 -24.93 -16.12 -29.95
C ILE A 888 -23.55 -16.74 -29.76
N LEU A 889 -23.49 -17.78 -28.93
CA LEU A 889 -22.28 -18.57 -28.66
C LEU A 889 -22.14 -19.74 -29.64
N GLY A 890 -23.28 -20.23 -30.14
CA GLY A 890 -23.30 -21.38 -31.02
C GLY A 890 -24.70 -21.90 -31.29
N ILE A 891 -24.72 -23.05 -31.95
CA ILE A 891 -25.92 -23.78 -32.33
C ILE A 891 -25.77 -25.22 -31.82
N THR A 892 -26.88 -25.80 -31.37
CA THR A 892 -26.94 -27.21 -30.95
C THR A 892 -28.21 -27.86 -31.48
N GLN A 893 -28.28 -29.18 -31.41
CA GLN A 893 -29.49 -29.95 -31.71
C GLN A 893 -29.75 -30.93 -30.57
N ASP A 894 -30.95 -30.86 -30.00
CA ASP A 894 -31.40 -31.78 -28.96
C ASP A 894 -31.34 -33.22 -29.48
N SER A 895 -30.57 -34.07 -28.80
CA SER A 895 -30.34 -35.45 -29.27
C SER A 895 -31.62 -36.30 -29.22
N ILE A 896 -32.60 -35.93 -28.39
CA ILE A 896 -33.89 -36.61 -28.20
C ILE A 896 -34.96 -36.00 -29.10
N THR A 897 -35.22 -34.69 -29.00
CA THR A 897 -36.32 -34.04 -29.74
C THR A 897 -35.96 -33.72 -31.20
N LYS A 898 -34.66 -33.78 -31.54
CA LYS A 898 -34.08 -33.38 -32.83
C LYS A 898 -34.27 -31.91 -33.19
N GLU A 899 -34.77 -31.10 -32.26
CA GLU A 899 -34.95 -29.66 -32.46
C GLU A 899 -33.62 -28.93 -32.38
N TYR A 900 -33.36 -28.04 -33.36
CA TYR A 900 -32.27 -27.08 -33.27
C TYR A 900 -32.55 -26.01 -32.22
N ALA A 901 -31.50 -25.61 -31.50
CA ALA A 901 -31.53 -24.54 -30.53
C ALA A 901 -30.38 -23.55 -30.73
N ILE A 902 -30.66 -22.26 -30.59
CA ILE A 902 -29.65 -21.21 -30.55
C ILE A 902 -29.11 -21.13 -29.11
N VAL A 903 -27.78 -21.22 -28.97
CA VAL A 903 -27.09 -21.13 -27.68
C VAL A 903 -26.70 -19.68 -27.45
N LEU A 904 -27.39 -19.02 -26.53
CA LEU A 904 -27.23 -17.62 -26.15
C LEU A 904 -26.52 -17.51 -24.80
N ARG A 905 -25.88 -16.37 -24.53
CA ARG A 905 -25.43 -16.06 -23.17
C ARG A 905 -26.62 -15.96 -22.22
N TYR A 906 -26.58 -16.65 -21.08
CA TYR A 906 -27.59 -16.47 -20.03
C TYR A 906 -27.43 -15.12 -19.33
N MET A 907 -28.49 -14.31 -19.31
CA MET A 907 -28.47 -12.99 -18.70
C MET A 907 -29.09 -13.03 -17.31
N LYS A 908 -28.24 -13.06 -16.28
CA LYS A 908 -28.64 -13.23 -14.87
C LYS A 908 -29.63 -12.19 -14.33
N ASN A 909 -29.62 -10.97 -14.88
CA ASN A 909 -30.52 -9.88 -14.48
C ASN A 909 -31.87 -9.91 -15.23
N GLY A 910 -32.09 -10.90 -16.09
CA GLY A 910 -33.34 -11.06 -16.84
C GLY A 910 -33.58 -9.96 -17.89
N ASN A 911 -34.86 -9.77 -18.24
CA ASN A 911 -35.28 -8.72 -19.16
C ASN A 911 -35.62 -7.41 -18.43
N LEU A 912 -35.69 -6.31 -19.17
CA LEU A 912 -35.92 -4.96 -18.65
C LEU A 912 -37.17 -4.87 -17.76
N LEU A 913 -38.28 -5.48 -18.17
CA LEU A 913 -39.52 -5.40 -17.40
C LEU A 913 -39.40 -6.08 -16.03
N ASN A 914 -38.87 -7.30 -15.99
CA ASN A 914 -38.67 -8.03 -14.75
C ASN A 914 -37.68 -7.31 -13.84
N PHE A 915 -36.63 -6.73 -14.43
CA PHE A 915 -35.63 -5.95 -13.70
C PHE A 915 -36.24 -4.70 -13.05
N LEU A 916 -37.04 -3.93 -13.79
CA LEU A 916 -37.70 -2.72 -13.27
C LEU A 916 -38.74 -3.06 -12.19
N LYS A 917 -39.52 -4.14 -12.36
CA LYS A 917 -40.47 -4.62 -11.34
C LYS A 917 -39.76 -4.99 -10.02
N GLN A 918 -38.66 -5.73 -10.09
CA GLN A 918 -37.87 -6.09 -8.89
C GLN A 918 -37.28 -4.87 -8.18
N LYS A 919 -37.13 -3.74 -8.88
CA LYS A 919 -36.59 -2.48 -8.37
C LYS A 919 -37.65 -1.47 -7.93
N GLN A 920 -38.95 -1.78 -8.00
CA GLN A 920 -40.00 -0.83 -7.59
C GLN A 920 -39.90 -0.38 -6.12
N ASN A 921 -39.23 -1.16 -5.25
CA ASN A 921 -38.96 -0.77 -3.85
C ASN A 921 -37.68 0.07 -3.65
N ASN A 922 -36.91 0.34 -4.71
CA ASN A 922 -35.66 1.11 -4.71
C ASN A 922 -35.61 1.99 -5.96
N SER A 923 -36.00 3.25 -5.83
CA SER A 923 -36.07 4.22 -6.94
C SER A 923 -34.77 4.28 -7.77
N LEU A 924 -34.85 3.91 -9.06
CA LEU A 924 -33.72 3.93 -10.00
C LEU A 924 -33.39 5.37 -10.43
N PRO A 925 -32.15 5.86 -10.22
CA PRO A 925 -31.76 7.20 -10.66
C PRO A 925 -31.88 7.40 -12.17
N TRP A 926 -32.19 8.62 -12.60
CA TRP A 926 -32.32 8.98 -14.01
C TRP A 926 -31.08 8.70 -14.86
N ILE A 927 -29.87 8.74 -14.28
CA ILE A 927 -28.65 8.39 -15.02
C ILE A 927 -28.65 6.91 -15.45
N GLU A 928 -29.13 6.00 -14.60
CA GLU A 928 -29.24 4.58 -14.93
C GLU A 928 -30.34 4.34 -15.97
N ARG A 929 -31.49 5.02 -15.82
CA ARG A 929 -32.58 5.00 -16.82
C ARG A 929 -32.09 5.45 -18.20
N LEU A 930 -31.26 6.49 -18.25
CA LEU A 930 -30.68 6.99 -19.49
C LEU A 930 -29.65 6.03 -20.07
N TRP A 931 -28.84 5.34 -19.25
CA TRP A 931 -27.96 4.27 -19.75
C TRP A 931 -28.73 3.10 -20.33
N PHE A 932 -29.85 2.70 -19.74
CA PHE A 932 -30.75 1.70 -20.33
C PHE A 932 -31.30 2.16 -21.68
N LEU A 933 -31.83 3.39 -21.75
CA LEU A 933 -32.29 3.95 -23.02
C LEU A 933 -31.17 3.97 -24.07
N ASN A 934 -30.01 4.53 -23.73
CA ASN A 934 -28.91 4.70 -24.68
C ASN A 934 -28.38 3.37 -25.22
N SER A 935 -28.19 2.36 -24.35
CA SER A 935 -27.71 1.04 -24.77
C SER A 935 -28.73 0.27 -25.61
N PHE A 936 -30.01 0.34 -25.26
CA PHE A 936 -31.09 -0.20 -26.08
C PHE A 936 -31.09 0.44 -27.47
N ILE A 937 -31.04 1.77 -27.53
CA ILE A 937 -31.09 2.52 -28.79
C ILE A 937 -29.84 2.31 -29.61
N GLN A 938 -28.68 2.13 -28.99
CA GLN A 938 -27.47 1.78 -29.71
C GLN A 938 -27.58 0.41 -30.39
N GLY A 939 -28.20 -0.58 -29.74
CA GLY A 939 -28.52 -1.87 -30.38
C GLY A 939 -29.51 -1.72 -31.55
N LEU A 940 -30.56 -0.90 -31.39
CA LEU A 940 -31.50 -0.63 -32.48
C LEU A 940 -30.86 0.14 -33.64
N LYS A 941 -29.99 1.10 -33.34
CA LYS A 941 -29.20 1.85 -34.34
C LYS A 941 -28.34 0.92 -35.19
N VAL A 942 -27.75 -0.12 -34.61
CA VAL A 942 -26.99 -1.14 -35.36
C VAL A 942 -27.92 -1.86 -36.34
N ILE A 943 -29.06 -2.36 -35.88
CA ILE A 943 -30.03 -3.08 -36.72
C ILE A 943 -30.52 -2.18 -37.87
N HIS A 944 -30.92 -0.94 -37.54
CA HIS A 944 -31.39 0.02 -38.54
C HIS A 944 -30.29 0.43 -39.51
N GLY A 945 -29.06 0.60 -39.04
CA GLY A 945 -27.89 0.93 -39.87
C GLY A 945 -27.48 -0.19 -40.82
N LYS A 946 -27.87 -1.44 -40.54
CA LYS A 946 -27.75 -2.57 -41.48
C LYS A 946 -28.94 -2.70 -42.43
N GLY A 947 -29.91 -1.78 -42.36
CA GLY A 947 -31.11 -1.78 -43.20
C GLY A 947 -32.21 -2.75 -42.73
N PHE A 948 -32.18 -3.21 -41.48
CA PHE A 948 -33.20 -4.11 -40.92
C PHE A 948 -34.25 -3.36 -40.09
N VAL A 949 -35.38 -4.03 -39.85
CA VAL A 949 -36.48 -3.63 -38.95
C VAL A 949 -36.70 -4.76 -37.94
N HIS A 950 -36.74 -4.45 -36.64
CA HIS A 950 -36.84 -5.43 -35.55
C HIS A 950 -38.24 -6.06 -35.44
N ARG A 951 -39.30 -5.24 -35.54
CA ARG A 951 -40.73 -5.63 -35.59
C ARG A 951 -41.35 -6.18 -34.30
N ASP A 952 -40.55 -6.60 -33.34
CA ASP A 952 -41.04 -7.12 -32.04
C ASP A 952 -40.36 -6.44 -30.84
N LEU A 953 -40.30 -5.10 -30.85
CA LEU A 953 -39.68 -4.34 -29.78
C LEU A 953 -40.62 -4.21 -28.57
N HIS A 954 -40.27 -4.89 -27.49
CA HIS A 954 -40.90 -4.71 -26.18
C HIS A 954 -39.90 -5.02 -25.06
N PRO A 955 -40.14 -4.59 -23.81
CA PRO A 955 -39.21 -4.78 -22.69
C PRO A 955 -38.83 -6.24 -22.38
N GLY A 956 -39.59 -7.22 -22.89
CA GLY A 956 -39.30 -8.65 -22.75
C GLY A 956 -38.12 -9.12 -23.61
N ASN A 957 -37.87 -8.43 -24.73
CA ASN A 957 -36.78 -8.70 -25.66
C ASN A 957 -35.52 -7.84 -25.38
N LEU A 958 -35.53 -7.07 -24.28
CA LEU A 958 -34.43 -6.23 -23.83
C LEU A 958 -33.74 -6.87 -22.63
N MET A 959 -32.57 -7.48 -22.85
CA MET A 959 -31.89 -8.26 -21.82
C MET A 959 -30.86 -7.43 -21.06
N ILE A 960 -30.90 -7.48 -19.73
CA ILE A 960 -30.00 -6.71 -18.85
C ILE A 960 -28.73 -7.51 -18.60
N THR A 961 -27.58 -6.90 -18.88
CA THR A 961 -26.25 -7.47 -18.58
C THR A 961 -25.39 -6.45 -17.83
N GLU A 962 -24.34 -6.93 -17.19
CA GLU A 962 -23.28 -6.10 -16.62
C GLU A 962 -22.24 -5.77 -17.68
N ALA A 963 -21.67 -4.57 -17.63
CA ALA A 963 -20.48 -4.21 -18.37
C ALA A 963 -19.24 -4.90 -17.76
N LEU A 964 -18.16 -4.99 -18.54
CA LEU A 964 -16.88 -5.63 -18.16
C LEU A 964 -16.23 -5.01 -16.91
N ASP A 965 -16.74 -3.86 -16.46
CA ASP A 965 -16.31 -3.13 -15.27
C ASP A 965 -17.08 -3.52 -13.99
N ASN A 966 -18.04 -4.46 -14.08
CA ASN A 966 -18.89 -4.99 -13.01
C ASN A 966 -19.68 -3.96 -12.17
N ASN A 967 -19.74 -2.68 -12.60
CA ASN A 967 -20.45 -1.63 -11.86
C ASN A 967 -21.57 -0.96 -12.66
N SER A 968 -21.59 -1.06 -13.99
CA SER A 968 -22.66 -0.50 -14.83
C SER A 968 -23.49 -1.59 -15.53
N LYS A 969 -24.82 -1.43 -15.56
CA LYS A 969 -25.74 -2.34 -16.27
C LYS A 969 -26.18 -1.69 -17.58
N PHE A 970 -26.30 -2.48 -18.64
CA PHE A 970 -26.80 -2.02 -19.93
C PHE A 970 -27.70 -3.06 -20.59
N ILE A 971 -28.45 -2.63 -21.61
CA ILE A 971 -29.37 -3.48 -22.36
C ILE A 971 -28.68 -4.05 -23.60
N ARG A 972 -28.89 -5.35 -23.84
CA ARG A 972 -28.69 -5.98 -25.13
C ARG A 972 -30.03 -6.28 -25.77
N LEU A 973 -30.18 -5.85 -27.02
CA LEU A 973 -31.36 -6.10 -27.83
C LEU A 973 -31.35 -7.55 -28.32
N GLY A 974 -32.40 -8.31 -28.00
CA GLY A 974 -32.53 -9.73 -28.32
C GLY A 974 -33.80 -10.03 -29.12
N ASP A 975 -33.95 -11.31 -29.48
CA ASP A 975 -35.03 -11.86 -30.30
C ASP A 975 -35.21 -11.23 -31.69
N LEU A 976 -34.31 -11.63 -32.60
CA LEU A 976 -34.35 -11.22 -34.01
C LEU A 976 -35.19 -12.17 -34.89
N GLY A 977 -36.06 -13.01 -34.31
CA GLY A 977 -36.86 -13.98 -35.05
C GLY A 977 -37.78 -13.35 -36.12
N LEU A 978 -38.32 -12.17 -35.81
CA LEU A 978 -39.18 -11.38 -36.71
C LEU A 978 -38.42 -10.30 -37.49
N CYS A 979 -37.12 -10.12 -37.22
CA CYS A 979 -36.28 -9.10 -37.84
C CYS A 979 -36.10 -9.37 -39.34
N ARG A 980 -36.35 -8.36 -40.20
CA ARG A 980 -36.27 -8.49 -41.66
C ARG A 980 -35.65 -7.23 -42.29
N PRO A 981 -35.01 -7.33 -43.47
CA PRO A 981 -34.62 -6.16 -44.25
C PRO A 981 -35.81 -5.23 -44.50
N ALA A 982 -35.60 -3.91 -44.40
CA ALA A 982 -36.65 -2.91 -44.59
C ALA A 982 -37.27 -2.92 -46.00
N SER A 983 -36.58 -3.51 -46.97
CA SER A 983 -37.03 -3.67 -48.36
C SER A 983 -37.86 -4.94 -48.61
N GLU A 984 -37.95 -5.86 -47.64
CA GLU A 984 -38.71 -7.11 -47.82
C GLU A 984 -40.22 -6.83 -47.72
N ILE A 985 -40.98 -7.11 -48.78
CA ILE A 985 -42.45 -7.05 -48.78
C ILE A 985 -42.96 -8.34 -48.15
N ILE A 986 -43.67 -8.24 -47.04
CA ILE A 986 -44.06 -9.39 -46.21
C ILE A 986 -45.57 -9.67 -46.35
N SER A 987 -45.93 -10.92 -46.61
CA SER A 987 -47.31 -11.40 -46.69
C SER A 987 -47.87 -11.94 -45.36
N SER A 988 -47.04 -12.01 -44.31
CA SER A 988 -47.42 -12.53 -42.99
C SER A 988 -47.99 -11.46 -42.07
N GLY A 989 -49.03 -11.83 -41.31
CA GLY A 989 -49.83 -10.89 -40.50
C GLY A 989 -49.09 -10.29 -39.29
N ILE A 990 -49.81 -9.48 -38.51
CA ILE A 990 -49.27 -8.71 -37.39
C ILE A 990 -48.88 -9.64 -36.23
N TYR A 991 -47.64 -9.51 -35.77
CA TYR A 991 -47.13 -10.10 -34.54
C TYR A 991 -46.60 -8.98 -33.64
N GLY A 992 -46.79 -9.10 -32.34
CA GLY A 992 -46.29 -8.14 -31.36
C GLY A 992 -47.07 -8.14 -30.06
N VAL A 993 -46.70 -7.24 -29.16
CA VAL A 993 -47.44 -6.94 -27.92
C VAL A 993 -48.16 -5.60 -28.11
N LEU A 994 -49.49 -5.61 -28.09
CA LEU A 994 -50.34 -4.55 -28.66
C LEU A 994 -49.94 -3.10 -28.34
N PRO A 995 -49.64 -2.69 -27.09
CA PRO A 995 -49.23 -1.32 -26.79
C PRO A 995 -47.97 -0.83 -27.50
N TYR A 996 -47.10 -1.75 -27.94
CA TYR A 996 -45.83 -1.44 -28.59
C TYR A 996 -45.94 -1.46 -30.12
N ILE A 997 -47.10 -1.83 -30.67
CA ILE A 997 -47.35 -1.89 -32.12
C ILE A 997 -47.81 -0.52 -32.62
N ALA A 998 -47.12 -0.02 -33.65
CA ALA A 998 -47.41 1.29 -34.21
C ALA A 998 -48.80 1.35 -34.90
N PRO A 999 -49.51 2.50 -34.85
CA PRO A 999 -50.82 2.67 -35.47
C PRO A 999 -50.89 2.25 -36.94
N GLU A 1000 -49.87 2.58 -37.72
CA GLU A 1000 -49.81 2.24 -39.15
C GLU A 1000 -49.62 0.74 -39.41
N VAL A 1001 -49.01 0.01 -38.47
CA VAL A 1001 -48.85 -1.45 -38.55
C VAL A 1001 -50.19 -2.13 -38.28
N ILE A 1002 -50.98 -1.59 -37.34
CA ILE A 1002 -52.35 -2.07 -37.04
C ILE A 1002 -53.27 -1.92 -38.28
N ASN A 1003 -53.09 -0.84 -39.04
CA ASN A 1003 -53.93 -0.52 -40.20
C ASN A 1003 -53.55 -1.29 -41.48
N ASN A 1004 -52.27 -1.24 -41.87
CA ASN A 1004 -51.82 -1.65 -43.20
C ASN A 1004 -50.78 -2.79 -43.19
N ASN A 1005 -50.45 -3.38 -42.03
CA ASN A 1005 -49.45 -4.44 -41.84
C ASN A 1005 -48.02 -4.08 -42.30
N GLN A 1006 -47.70 -2.82 -42.57
CA GLN A 1006 -46.38 -2.40 -43.03
C GLN A 1006 -45.50 -1.98 -41.85
N CYS A 1007 -44.56 -2.85 -41.46
CA CYS A 1007 -43.53 -2.50 -40.50
C CYS A 1007 -42.38 -1.76 -41.18
N THR A 1008 -42.03 -0.59 -40.66
CA THR A 1008 -40.88 0.22 -41.09
C THR A 1008 -39.95 0.50 -39.92
N GLN A 1009 -38.78 1.06 -40.16
CA GLN A 1009 -37.92 1.54 -39.06
C GLN A 1009 -38.66 2.56 -38.17
N ALA A 1010 -39.52 3.42 -38.74
CA ALA A 1010 -40.35 4.34 -37.96
C ALA A 1010 -41.38 3.63 -37.07
N SER A 1011 -41.82 2.42 -37.43
CA SER A 1011 -42.69 1.61 -36.58
C SER A 1011 -41.94 1.04 -35.36
N ASP A 1012 -40.65 0.69 -35.49
CA ASP A 1012 -39.81 0.33 -34.33
C ASP A 1012 -39.63 1.55 -33.39
N ILE A 1013 -39.52 2.76 -33.93
CA ILE A 1013 -39.40 4.00 -33.15
C ILE A 1013 -40.67 4.30 -32.35
N TYR A 1014 -41.85 3.92 -32.84
CA TYR A 1014 -43.06 3.98 -32.03
C TYR A 1014 -42.92 3.13 -30.76
N SER A 1015 -42.44 1.89 -30.91
CA SER A 1015 -42.19 0.98 -29.79
C SER A 1015 -41.16 1.56 -28.81
N VAL A 1016 -40.13 2.27 -29.32
CA VAL A 1016 -39.16 3.02 -28.50
C VAL A 1016 -39.87 4.03 -27.59
N GLY A 1017 -40.82 4.81 -28.09
CA GLY A 1017 -41.57 5.78 -27.26
C GLY A 1017 -42.29 5.11 -26.09
N ILE A 1018 -42.93 3.97 -26.34
CA ILE A 1018 -43.61 3.20 -25.28
C ILE A 1018 -42.60 2.57 -24.31
N ILE A 1019 -41.44 2.09 -24.79
CA ILE A 1019 -40.36 1.57 -23.94
C ILE A 1019 -39.73 2.69 -23.10
N MET A 1020 -39.58 3.91 -23.62
CA MET A 1020 -39.14 5.08 -22.86
C MET A 1020 -40.09 5.35 -21.68
N TRP A 1021 -41.40 5.25 -21.91
CA TRP A 1021 -42.39 5.33 -20.82
C TRP A 1021 -42.24 4.18 -19.80
N VAL A 1022 -41.92 2.97 -20.24
CA VAL A 1022 -41.64 1.85 -19.31
C VAL A 1022 -40.37 2.12 -18.51
N ILE A 1023 -39.32 2.68 -19.11
CA ILE A 1023 -38.07 3.02 -18.41
C ILE A 1023 -38.31 4.14 -17.38
N SER A 1024 -39.16 5.11 -17.67
CA SER A 1024 -39.46 6.21 -16.73
C SER A 1024 -40.33 5.77 -15.56
N THR A 1025 -41.27 4.84 -15.79
CA THR A 1025 -42.30 4.47 -14.80
C THR A 1025 -42.07 3.11 -14.12
N GLY A 1026 -41.41 2.17 -14.80
CA GLY A 1026 -41.35 0.76 -14.40
C GLY A 1026 -42.71 0.03 -14.48
N LYS A 1027 -43.73 0.62 -15.10
CA LYS A 1027 -45.11 0.09 -15.16
C LYS A 1027 -45.42 -0.60 -16.48
N ILE A 1028 -46.55 -1.31 -16.52
CA ILE A 1028 -47.10 -1.91 -17.75
C ILE A 1028 -47.98 -0.87 -18.47
N PRO A 1029 -47.79 -0.61 -19.78
CA PRO A 1029 -48.61 0.36 -20.51
C PRO A 1029 -50.09 -0.02 -20.51
N PHE A 1030 -50.99 0.94 -20.28
CA PHE A 1030 -52.45 0.69 -20.22
C PHE A 1030 -52.87 -0.37 -19.18
N GLU A 1031 -52.17 -0.45 -18.05
CA GLU A 1031 -52.50 -1.31 -16.93
C GLU A 1031 -54.00 -1.20 -16.55
N GLY A 1032 -54.65 -2.36 -16.36
CA GLY A 1032 -56.09 -2.45 -16.10
C GLY A 1032 -56.99 -2.54 -17.36
N LYS A 1033 -56.45 -2.37 -18.57
CA LYS A 1033 -57.19 -2.57 -19.84
C LYS A 1033 -56.88 -3.93 -20.47
N SER A 1034 -57.87 -4.54 -21.12
CA SER A 1034 -57.66 -5.75 -21.93
C SER A 1034 -56.96 -5.40 -23.25
N TYR A 1035 -55.91 -6.13 -23.62
CA TYR A 1035 -55.16 -5.96 -24.88
C TYR A 1035 -55.90 -6.58 -26.06
N GLY A 1036 -57.11 -6.09 -26.33
CA GLY A 1036 -57.97 -6.54 -27.41
C GLY A 1036 -58.23 -5.45 -28.47
N PRO A 1037 -59.23 -5.66 -29.35
CA PRO A 1037 -59.52 -4.78 -30.49
C PRO A 1037 -59.85 -3.34 -30.06
N ALA A 1038 -60.55 -3.16 -28.93
CA ALA A 1038 -60.89 -1.85 -28.40
C ALA A 1038 -59.65 -1.00 -28.05
N LEU A 1039 -58.60 -1.61 -27.49
CA LEU A 1039 -57.35 -0.90 -27.22
C LEU A 1039 -56.59 -0.61 -28.53
N ALA A 1040 -56.65 -1.51 -29.51
CA ALA A 1040 -56.05 -1.30 -30.82
C ALA A 1040 -56.66 -0.07 -31.53
N VAL A 1041 -57.99 0.06 -31.52
CA VAL A 1041 -58.71 1.25 -32.03
C VAL A 1041 -58.32 2.51 -31.26
N ALA A 1042 -58.26 2.43 -29.93
CA ALA A 1042 -57.89 3.58 -29.10
C ALA A 1042 -56.47 4.07 -29.42
N ILE A 1043 -55.50 3.16 -29.57
CA ILE A 1043 -54.11 3.46 -29.94
C ILE A 1043 -54.05 4.09 -31.34
N PHE A 1044 -54.80 3.52 -32.29
CA PHE A 1044 -54.91 4.05 -33.66
C PHE A 1044 -55.43 5.50 -33.66
N ASN A 1045 -56.41 5.80 -32.80
CA ASN A 1045 -56.96 7.15 -32.61
C ASN A 1045 -56.10 8.06 -31.72
N GLY A 1046 -54.85 7.69 -31.43
CA GLY A 1046 -53.89 8.54 -30.71
C GLY A 1046 -53.84 8.35 -29.20
N SER A 1047 -54.51 7.35 -28.62
CA SER A 1047 -54.40 7.06 -27.18
C SER A 1047 -52.97 6.65 -26.82
N ARG A 1048 -52.43 7.22 -25.74
CA ARG A 1048 -51.10 6.90 -25.17
C ARG A 1048 -51.20 6.70 -23.66
N PRO A 1049 -50.22 6.02 -23.03
CA PRO A 1049 -50.13 5.95 -21.57
C PRO A 1049 -49.99 7.35 -20.95
N GLU A 1050 -50.55 7.54 -19.76
CA GLU A 1050 -50.47 8.82 -19.04
C GLU A 1050 -49.02 9.11 -18.60
N ILE A 1051 -48.56 10.34 -18.84
CA ILE A 1051 -47.20 10.77 -18.47
C ILE A 1051 -47.18 11.17 -17.00
N ILE A 1052 -46.33 10.50 -16.21
CA ILE A 1052 -46.26 10.72 -14.76
C ILE A 1052 -45.57 12.06 -14.46
N LYS A 1053 -46.18 12.86 -13.58
CA LYS A 1053 -45.63 14.12 -13.06
C LYS A 1053 -44.24 13.90 -12.44
N GLY A 1054 -43.29 14.76 -12.76
CA GLY A 1054 -41.89 14.63 -12.35
C GLY A 1054 -41.00 13.91 -13.37
N THR A 1055 -41.56 13.46 -14.50
CA THR A 1055 -40.73 13.04 -15.66
C THR A 1055 -40.07 14.27 -16.29
N PRO A 1056 -38.73 14.29 -16.51
CA PRO A 1056 -38.01 15.40 -17.13
C PRO A 1056 -38.60 15.80 -18.48
N GLN A 1057 -38.85 17.10 -18.69
CA GLN A 1057 -39.53 17.59 -19.89
C GLN A 1057 -38.79 17.21 -21.18
N CYS A 1058 -37.47 17.35 -21.24
CA CYS A 1058 -36.71 16.96 -22.44
C CYS A 1058 -36.86 15.45 -22.78
N TYR A 1059 -37.06 14.59 -21.79
CA TYR A 1059 -37.34 13.17 -21.99
C TYR A 1059 -38.76 12.96 -22.54
N VAL A 1060 -39.74 13.70 -22.00
CA VAL A 1060 -41.12 13.71 -22.47
C VAL A 1060 -41.19 14.15 -23.93
N ASP A 1061 -40.54 15.27 -24.29
CA ASP A 1061 -40.56 15.80 -25.65
C ASP A 1061 -40.03 14.80 -26.68
N LEU A 1062 -38.97 14.06 -26.35
CA LEU A 1062 -38.44 13.02 -27.23
C LEU A 1062 -39.34 11.79 -27.27
N MET A 1063 -39.85 11.34 -26.12
CA MET A 1063 -40.77 10.21 -26.01
C MET A 1063 -42.03 10.45 -26.85
N GLU A 1064 -42.56 11.68 -26.81
CA GLU A 1064 -43.74 12.06 -27.59
C GLU A 1064 -43.49 12.09 -29.09
N LYS A 1065 -42.31 12.57 -29.51
CA LYS A 1065 -41.88 12.47 -30.91
C LYS A 1065 -41.74 11.02 -31.36
N CYS A 1066 -41.25 10.13 -30.50
CA CYS A 1066 -41.08 8.71 -30.85
C CYS A 1066 -42.42 8.02 -31.11
N TRP A 1067 -43.45 8.27 -30.30
CA TRP A 1067 -44.77 7.63 -30.46
C TRP A 1067 -45.80 8.47 -31.23
N HIS A 1068 -45.34 9.44 -32.04
CA HIS A 1068 -46.21 10.31 -32.82
C HIS A 1068 -47.09 9.51 -33.80
N ASN A 1069 -48.35 9.95 -34.03
CA ASN A 1069 -49.27 9.24 -34.91
C ASN A 1069 -48.76 9.15 -36.36
N ASN A 1070 -48.25 10.26 -36.90
CA ASN A 1070 -47.59 10.29 -38.21
C ASN A 1070 -46.17 9.68 -38.13
N PRO A 1071 -45.87 8.60 -38.87
CA PRO A 1071 -44.54 7.97 -38.87
C PRO A 1071 -43.40 8.88 -39.37
N SER A 1072 -43.67 9.85 -40.24
CA SER A 1072 -42.62 10.75 -40.78
C SER A 1072 -42.10 11.77 -39.77
N GLU A 1073 -42.87 12.03 -38.70
CA GLU A 1073 -42.48 12.95 -37.63
C GLU A 1073 -41.60 12.27 -36.57
N ARG A 1074 -41.46 10.94 -36.64
CA ARG A 1074 -40.69 10.17 -35.66
C ARG A 1074 -39.19 10.30 -35.95
N PRO A 1075 -38.35 10.50 -34.93
CA PRO A 1075 -36.90 10.60 -35.11
C PRO A 1075 -36.30 9.26 -35.53
N SER A 1076 -35.09 9.27 -36.10
CA SER A 1076 -34.36 8.02 -36.33
C SER A 1076 -33.76 7.48 -35.03
N ALA A 1077 -33.42 6.19 -34.97
CA ALA A 1077 -32.70 5.60 -33.85
C ALA A 1077 -31.38 6.33 -33.57
N GLU A 1078 -30.73 6.84 -34.61
CA GLU A 1078 -29.52 7.65 -34.49
C GLU A 1078 -29.75 9.01 -33.82
N THR A 1079 -30.84 9.71 -34.17
CA THR A 1079 -31.21 10.97 -33.49
C THR A 1079 -31.50 10.74 -32.01
N ILE A 1080 -32.20 9.65 -31.66
CA ILE A 1080 -32.48 9.29 -30.26
C ILE A 1080 -31.18 8.93 -29.52
N PHE A 1081 -30.28 8.19 -30.18
CA PHE A 1081 -28.98 7.85 -29.62
C PHE A 1081 -28.21 9.12 -29.24
N TYR A 1082 -28.03 10.06 -30.17
CA TYR A 1082 -27.30 11.30 -29.89
C TYR A 1082 -28.00 12.20 -28.87
N ALA A 1083 -29.33 12.21 -28.84
CA ALA A 1083 -30.08 12.92 -27.80
C ALA A 1083 -29.81 12.32 -26.40
N SER A 1084 -29.93 11.00 -26.27
CA SER A 1084 -29.68 10.30 -25.00
C SER A 1084 -28.21 10.36 -24.57
N GLU A 1085 -27.26 10.24 -25.51
CA GLU A 1085 -25.82 10.40 -25.25
C GLU A 1085 -25.51 11.82 -24.79
N LYS A 1086 -26.10 12.83 -25.43
CA LYS A 1086 -26.00 14.22 -24.98
C LYS A 1086 -26.54 14.40 -23.57
N TRP A 1087 -27.67 13.76 -23.21
CA TRP A 1087 -28.21 13.82 -21.84
C TRP A 1087 -27.31 13.14 -20.82
N ILE A 1088 -26.79 11.94 -21.14
CA ILE A 1088 -25.82 11.23 -20.28
C ILE A 1088 -24.57 12.06 -20.10
N ARG A 1089 -23.99 12.58 -21.19
CA ARG A 1089 -22.80 13.44 -21.15
C ARG A 1089 -23.06 14.69 -20.33
N ASN A 1090 -24.23 15.31 -20.49
CA ASN A 1090 -24.62 16.47 -19.71
C ASN A 1090 -24.75 16.14 -18.22
N LEU A 1091 -25.35 15.00 -17.83
CA LEU A 1091 -25.45 14.58 -16.43
C LEU A 1091 -24.11 14.19 -15.81
N CYS A 1092 -23.23 13.57 -16.58
CA CYS A 1092 -21.91 13.15 -16.11
C CYS A 1092 -20.93 14.33 -16.01
N TYR A 1093 -20.91 15.21 -17.02
CA TYR A 1093 -19.84 16.19 -17.23
C TYR A 1093 -20.30 17.66 -17.21
N HIS A 1094 -21.60 17.95 -17.42
CA HIS A 1094 -22.15 19.31 -17.51
C HIS A 1094 -23.40 19.51 -16.63
N LYS A 1095 -23.29 19.20 -15.33
CA LYS A 1095 -24.41 19.18 -14.37
C LYS A 1095 -25.22 20.48 -14.23
N LYS A 1096 -24.72 21.61 -14.76
CA LYS A 1096 -25.41 22.91 -14.80
C LYS A 1096 -26.19 23.17 -16.09
N SER A 1097 -26.10 22.28 -17.09
CA SER A 1097 -26.90 22.41 -18.31
C SER A 1097 -28.39 22.24 -17.99
N GLU A 1098 -29.25 22.92 -18.73
CA GLU A 1098 -30.70 22.88 -18.55
C GLU A 1098 -31.23 21.44 -18.49
N ASN A 1099 -30.85 20.60 -19.46
CA ASN A 1099 -31.22 19.18 -19.46
C ASN A 1099 -30.74 18.44 -18.21
N ALA A 1100 -29.48 18.65 -17.78
CA ALA A 1100 -28.95 17.97 -16.59
C ALA A 1100 -29.69 18.39 -15.32
N LEU A 1101 -30.05 19.67 -15.20
CA LEU A 1101 -30.86 20.17 -14.08
C LEU A 1101 -32.25 19.55 -14.08
N MET A 1102 -32.90 19.40 -15.23
CA MET A 1102 -34.20 18.71 -15.33
C MET A 1102 -34.15 17.28 -14.78
N PHE A 1103 -33.12 16.51 -15.17
CA PHE A 1103 -32.94 15.13 -14.67
C PHE A 1103 -32.53 15.07 -13.19
N LEU A 1104 -31.72 16.00 -12.70
CA LEU A 1104 -31.33 16.07 -11.29
C LEU A 1104 -32.51 16.46 -10.38
N ASN A 1105 -33.33 17.43 -10.80
CA ASN A 1105 -34.54 17.81 -10.09
C ASN A 1105 -35.55 16.66 -10.07
N ALA A 1106 -35.73 15.96 -11.20
CA ALA A 1106 -36.60 14.79 -11.25
C ALA A 1106 -36.14 13.66 -10.31
N ASN A 1107 -34.82 13.46 -10.11
CA ASN A 1107 -34.32 12.52 -9.10
C ASN A 1107 -34.72 12.94 -7.67
N GLN A 1108 -34.72 14.24 -7.37
CA GLN A 1108 -35.13 14.76 -6.06
C GLN A 1108 -36.64 14.63 -5.86
N GLU A 1109 -37.45 14.94 -6.87
CA GLU A 1109 -38.90 14.77 -6.82
C GLU A 1109 -39.31 13.31 -6.62
N MET A 1110 -38.61 12.37 -7.29
CA MET A 1110 -38.84 10.94 -7.11
C MET A 1110 -38.54 10.44 -5.68
N GLN A 1111 -37.61 11.07 -4.96
CA GLN A 1111 -37.34 10.73 -3.55
C GLN A 1111 -38.43 11.24 -2.60
N ASN A 1112 -39.21 12.24 -3.01
CA ASN A 1112 -40.29 12.81 -2.19
C ASN A 1112 -41.64 12.08 -2.38
N ILE A 1113 -41.86 11.46 -3.55
CA ILE A 1113 -43.09 10.72 -3.89
C ILE A 1113 -43.18 9.37 -3.16
N ASP A 1114 -42.05 8.81 -2.70
CA ASP A 1114 -41.98 7.54 -1.95
C ASP A 1114 -42.67 7.58 -0.56
N SER A 1115 -43.24 8.73 -0.14
CA SER A 1115 -44.04 8.85 1.09
C SER A 1115 -45.55 8.70 0.90
N GLU A 1116 -46.07 8.74 -0.33
CA GLU A 1116 -47.51 8.67 -0.62
C GLU A 1116 -47.81 7.79 -1.85
N SER A 1117 -47.71 6.46 -1.72
CA SER A 1117 -48.60 5.47 -2.39
C SER A 1117 -48.01 4.06 -2.36
N LEU A 1118 -48.11 3.40 -1.21
CA LEU A 1118 -48.04 1.94 -1.13
C LEU A 1118 -49.47 1.41 -0.91
N SER A 1119 -50.15 1.03 -1.99
CA SER A 1119 -51.24 0.06 -1.88
C SER A 1119 -51.51 -0.68 -3.18
N ASN A 1120 -51.41 -2.01 -3.06
CA ASN A 1120 -52.12 -3.06 -3.79
C ASN A 1120 -51.48 -3.61 -5.07
N GLU A 1121 -50.55 -4.55 -4.88
CA GLU A 1121 -50.24 -5.58 -5.87
C GLU A 1121 -51.47 -6.46 -6.12
N THR A 1122 -52.02 -6.40 -7.33
CA THR A 1122 -52.94 -7.44 -7.82
C THR A 1122 -52.16 -8.30 -8.81
N THR A 1123 -52.23 -9.62 -8.65
CA THR A 1123 -51.54 -10.59 -9.50
C THR A 1123 -52.16 -10.60 -10.91
N TYR A 1124 -51.46 -10.06 -11.91
CA TYR A 1124 -51.92 -10.06 -13.32
C TYR A 1124 -51.13 -11.03 -14.20
N SER A 1125 -51.83 -11.62 -15.18
CA SER A 1125 -51.40 -12.84 -15.86
C SER A 1125 -50.15 -12.65 -16.76
N LYS A 1126 -49.26 -13.65 -16.74
CA LYS A 1126 -48.07 -13.77 -17.59
C LYS A 1126 -48.39 -13.69 -19.10
N THR A 1127 -49.65 -13.87 -19.48
CA THR A 1127 -50.13 -14.02 -20.87
C THR A 1127 -50.17 -12.70 -21.65
N LEU A 1128 -50.23 -11.54 -20.97
CA LEU A 1128 -50.43 -10.22 -21.60
C LEU A 1128 -49.16 -9.62 -22.25
N LEU A 1129 -48.00 -10.27 -22.11
CA LEU A 1129 -46.69 -9.69 -22.44
C LEU A 1129 -45.85 -10.58 -23.38
N ILE A 1130 -46.46 -11.61 -23.97
CA ILE A 1130 -45.84 -12.48 -24.97
C ILE A 1130 -46.33 -12.02 -26.35
N SER A 1131 -45.43 -11.91 -27.32
CA SER A 1131 -45.76 -11.59 -28.70
C SER A 1131 -46.74 -12.63 -29.28
N GLN A 1132 -47.88 -12.18 -29.80
CA GLN A 1132 -48.96 -13.05 -30.32
C GLN A 1132 -49.35 -12.64 -31.74
N TYR A 1133 -49.97 -13.57 -32.47
CA TYR A 1133 -50.52 -13.32 -33.79
C TYR A 1133 -51.88 -12.61 -33.68
N LEU A 1134 -52.04 -11.41 -34.25
CA LEU A 1134 -53.20 -10.54 -34.03
C LEU A 1134 -54.25 -10.57 -35.17
N ARG A 1135 -54.55 -11.74 -35.72
CA ARG A 1135 -55.40 -11.91 -36.93
C ARG A 1135 -56.82 -11.32 -36.82
N GLN A 1136 -57.38 -11.20 -35.62
CA GLN A 1136 -58.78 -10.77 -35.41
C GLN A 1136 -58.96 -9.25 -35.38
N HIS A 1137 -57.91 -8.47 -35.10
CA HIS A 1137 -58.08 -7.03 -34.85
C HIS A 1137 -58.13 -6.19 -36.12
N SER A 1138 -57.45 -6.59 -37.21
CA SER A 1138 -57.51 -5.84 -38.47
C SER A 1138 -58.89 -5.91 -39.15
N TYR A 1139 -59.61 -7.03 -39.01
CA TYR A 1139 -60.95 -7.22 -39.57
C TYR A 1139 -62.03 -6.42 -38.81
N GLU A 1140 -61.95 -6.37 -37.48
CA GLU A 1140 -62.88 -5.58 -36.65
C GLU A 1140 -62.60 -4.07 -36.76
N ILE A 1141 -61.35 -3.64 -36.91
CA ILE A 1141 -61.00 -2.23 -37.15
C ILE A 1141 -61.50 -1.74 -38.52
N GLN A 1142 -61.46 -2.58 -39.56
CA GLN A 1142 -62.06 -2.27 -40.87
C GLN A 1142 -63.61 -2.24 -40.84
N MET A 1143 -64.25 -2.94 -39.89
CA MET A 1143 -65.71 -2.86 -39.69
C MET A 1143 -66.16 -1.71 -38.78
N ILE A 1144 -65.28 -1.16 -37.93
CA ILE A 1144 -65.59 -0.01 -37.06
C ILE A 1144 -65.30 1.33 -37.75
N ASN A 1145 -64.40 1.34 -38.75
CA ASN A 1145 -64.04 2.53 -39.53
C ASN A 1145 -64.83 2.69 -40.86
N ASN A 1146 -65.61 1.68 -41.26
CA ASN A 1146 -66.68 1.80 -42.27
C ASN A 1146 -68.01 1.97 -41.55
#